data_AF-A0A968MND7-F1
#
_entry.id   AF-A0A968MND7-F1
#
_cell.length_a   1.000
_cell.length_b   1.000
_cell.length_c   1.000
_cell.angle_alpha   90.00
_cell.angle_beta   90.00
_cell.angle_gamma   90.00
#
_symmetry.space_group_name_H-M   'P 1'
#
loop_
_entity.id
_entity.type
_entity.pdbx_description
1 polymer ?
#
loop_
_entity_poly.entity_id
_entity_poly.type
_entity_poly.pdbx_seq_one_letter_code
_entity_poly.pdbx_strand_id
1 'polypeptide(L)'
;MRPALHFVEVRPVLPAPLSALERLAYNLVWDWTPEIRSLFHRIDPELWESTGHNPVALLGRVSQARLDELAQDVGFLSQLGRASEYLERYLASPAWFQTDRTEHAAIRVAYFSAEFGITPCVPIYSGGLGVLAGDHLKSASDLGVPLVGVGLLYQEGYFRQYLNADGWQMEMYPPNDFYTMPIRLVRDGQDRPMMIAVEFPGRLVHAQIWRVDVGRVPLFLLDTNVPENSDSDRGITRALYGGGTELRIQQLIILGIGGFRALVKLGLEPTVCHMNEGHAGFLGVERTRHLMERAQMGYELARDVVEDGNVFTTHTPVPAGFDVFGRDLVERYLSEYVRHVGLDVDRFMSLGRRRPHDHNEPFNMAVVAIRHSVRCNGVSRLHGEVSRKMAQSEGAWTEWPEDEVPIDYVTNGIHLRSVVAAEMAQLFDRYFPPEWRDRLPDPEIWGFIDQIPDEEIWRTHVGLRVQLVSYVRKRLAWQAERRNASPHELQEVRSSLNPDALTFGFARRFATYKRATLLFHDQERLLRLLQDTKRPVQFIFSGKAHPADLPAKAFIKQIASMLKDERFGHAIAFLEDYDIDVARHMTQGVDVWLNNPQRPREASGTSGMKVVPNGGLNCSILDGWWAEAYDPEVGWAIGNGEEHSPERDAIEASALYDVLENQLIPTFYEDRDSRGVPKRWVKMAKTAMRRLAPFFNTDRMVREYVDRFYIPAR
;
A
#
# COMPACT_ATOMS: atom_id res chain seq x y z
N MET A 1 30.17 11.38 -7.53
CA MET A 1 30.29 9.92 -7.35
C MET A 1 30.15 9.65 -5.86
N ARG A 2 29.08 8.97 -5.41
CA ARG A 2 28.99 8.51 -4.00
C ARG A 2 29.68 7.15 -3.91
N PRO A 3 30.45 6.87 -2.84
CA PRO A 3 31.20 5.63 -2.73
C PRO A 3 30.29 4.40 -2.75
N ALA A 4 30.80 3.27 -3.24
CA ALA A 4 30.15 1.97 -3.08
C ALA A 4 29.96 1.71 -1.58
N LEU A 5 28.72 1.43 -1.17
CA LEU A 5 28.41 1.07 0.21
C LEU A 5 28.78 -0.40 0.40
N HIS A 6 29.68 -0.67 1.34
CA HIS A 6 30.01 -2.03 1.76
C HIS A 6 29.23 -2.35 3.03
N PHE A 7 28.35 -3.35 2.94
CA PHE A 7 27.61 -3.88 4.09
C PHE A 7 28.27 -5.16 4.57
N VAL A 8 28.28 -5.37 5.88
CA VAL A 8 28.85 -6.56 6.52
C VAL A 8 27.70 -7.35 7.13
N GLU A 9 27.57 -8.63 6.76
CA GLU A 9 26.59 -9.53 7.35
C GLU A 9 27.02 -9.90 8.78
N VAL A 10 26.25 -9.46 9.78
CA VAL A 10 26.44 -9.83 11.19
C VAL A 10 25.33 -10.79 11.58
N ARG A 11 25.67 -12.07 11.80
CA ARG A 11 24.73 -13.07 12.29
C ARG A 11 24.87 -13.23 13.80
N PRO A 12 23.79 -13.06 14.59
CA PRO A 12 23.83 -13.37 16.01
C PRO A 12 23.98 -14.87 16.23
N VAL A 13 24.74 -15.26 17.26
CA VAL A 13 24.79 -16.64 17.73
C VAL A 13 23.59 -16.85 18.66
N LEU A 14 22.46 -17.28 18.08
CA LEU A 14 21.27 -17.59 18.87
C LEU A 14 21.52 -18.84 19.73
N PRO A 15 21.32 -18.77 21.05
CA PRO A 15 21.27 -19.96 21.89
C PRO A 15 20.26 -20.97 21.34
N ALA A 16 20.54 -22.27 21.49
CA ALA A 16 19.70 -23.33 20.93
C ALA A 16 18.19 -23.20 21.29
N PRO A 17 17.79 -22.81 22.52
CA PRO A 17 16.37 -22.58 22.85
C PRO A 17 15.71 -21.45 22.05
N LEU A 18 16.49 -20.53 21.49
CA LEU A 18 16.03 -19.35 20.77
C LEU A 18 16.08 -19.49 19.24
N SER A 19 16.46 -20.66 18.71
CA SER A 19 16.67 -20.86 17.25
C SER A 19 15.44 -20.52 16.40
N ALA A 20 14.22 -20.69 16.93
CA ALA A 20 12.98 -20.35 16.25
C ALA A 20 12.84 -18.85 15.91
N LEU A 21 13.54 -17.96 16.62
CA LEU A 21 13.52 -16.51 16.33
C LEU A 21 13.99 -16.19 14.91
N GLU A 22 14.96 -16.93 14.37
CA GLU A 22 15.44 -16.71 13.00
C GLU A 22 14.33 -16.99 11.99
N ARG A 23 13.64 -18.13 12.11
CA ARG A 23 12.54 -18.47 11.21
C ARG A 23 11.40 -17.45 11.30
N LEU A 24 11.06 -17.01 12.53
CA LEU A 24 10.04 -15.99 12.75
C LEU A 24 10.44 -14.63 12.17
N ALA A 25 11.72 -14.24 12.25
CA ALA A 25 12.19 -12.94 11.78
C ALA A 25 12.11 -12.79 10.24
N TYR A 26 12.35 -13.89 9.51
CA TYR A 26 12.40 -13.89 8.04
C TYR A 26 11.06 -14.18 7.35
N ASN A 27 9.98 -14.49 8.09
CA ASN A 27 8.64 -14.62 7.51
C ASN A 27 7.72 -13.50 8.01
N LEU A 28 7.28 -12.63 7.10
CA LEU A 28 6.61 -11.38 7.44
C LEU A 28 5.26 -11.53 8.14
N VAL A 29 4.73 -12.75 8.32
CA VAL A 29 3.55 -13.05 9.16
C VAL A 29 3.65 -12.43 10.55
N TRP A 30 4.86 -12.21 11.05
CA TRP A 30 5.06 -11.50 12.31
C TRP A 30 4.44 -10.10 12.36
N ASP A 31 4.35 -9.37 11.24
CA ASP A 31 3.88 -7.97 11.21
C ASP A 31 2.36 -7.86 11.47
N TRP A 32 1.59 -8.86 11.02
CA TRP A 32 0.13 -8.92 11.21
C TRP A 32 -0.32 -10.01 12.18
N THR A 33 0.61 -10.54 12.97
CA THR A 33 0.33 -11.45 14.09
C THR A 33 0.79 -10.79 15.39
N PRO A 34 -0.11 -10.17 16.18
CA PRO A 34 0.24 -9.42 17.39
C PRO A 34 1.10 -10.22 18.39
N GLU A 35 0.86 -11.52 18.51
CA GLU A 35 1.58 -12.43 19.40
C GLU A 35 3.07 -12.55 19.02
N ILE A 36 3.38 -12.58 17.71
CA ILE A 36 4.75 -12.65 17.21
C ILE A 36 5.41 -11.27 17.26
N ARG A 37 4.68 -10.20 16.91
CA ARG A 37 5.20 -8.82 17.01
C ARG A 37 5.58 -8.46 18.45
N SER A 38 4.73 -8.81 19.41
CA SER A 38 4.98 -8.57 20.84
C SER A 38 6.18 -9.36 21.37
N LEU A 39 6.49 -10.52 20.79
CA LEU A 39 7.68 -11.30 21.12
C LEU A 39 8.96 -10.50 20.81
N PHE A 40 9.06 -9.93 19.61
CA PHE A 40 10.22 -9.10 19.22
C PHE A 40 10.32 -7.82 20.05
N HIS A 41 9.20 -7.15 20.32
CA HIS A 41 9.18 -5.98 21.21
C HIS A 41 9.67 -6.33 22.63
N ARG A 42 9.35 -7.52 23.16
CA ARG A 42 9.78 -7.96 24.50
C ARG A 42 11.28 -8.25 24.60
N ILE A 43 11.95 -8.56 23.49
CA ILE A 43 13.40 -8.77 23.49
C ILE A 43 14.10 -7.50 23.98
N ASP A 44 13.79 -6.38 23.32
CA ASP A 44 14.28 -5.04 23.66
C ASP A 44 13.37 -3.97 23.01
N PRO A 45 12.54 -3.26 23.80
CA PRO A 45 11.61 -2.25 23.28
C PRO A 45 12.29 -1.06 22.58
N GLU A 46 13.45 -0.62 23.07
CA GLU A 46 14.16 0.54 22.52
C GLU A 46 14.84 0.18 21.20
N LEU A 47 15.45 -1.01 21.11
CA LEU A 47 15.99 -1.52 19.86
C LEU A 47 14.88 -1.80 18.84
N TRP A 48 13.72 -2.28 19.27
CA TRP A 48 12.57 -2.50 18.38
C TRP A 48 12.12 -1.22 17.69
N GLU A 49 12.01 -0.11 18.42
CA GLU A 49 11.67 1.20 17.85
C GLU A 49 12.82 1.76 16.99
N SER A 50 14.06 1.73 17.47
CA SER A 50 15.21 2.32 16.77
C SER A 50 15.64 1.56 15.51
N THR A 51 15.27 0.28 15.38
CA THR A 51 15.46 -0.51 14.16
C THR A 51 14.32 -0.36 13.16
N GLY A 52 13.29 0.44 13.47
CA GLY A 52 12.11 0.61 12.62
C GLY A 52 11.27 -0.67 12.53
N HIS A 53 11.10 -1.35 13.66
CA HIS A 53 10.32 -2.60 13.78
C HIS A 53 10.89 -3.72 12.90
N ASN A 54 12.22 -3.84 12.84
CA ASN A 54 12.91 -4.85 12.02
C ASN A 54 13.47 -5.96 12.91
N PRO A 55 12.89 -7.18 12.88
CA PRO A 55 13.34 -8.27 13.75
C PRO A 55 14.75 -8.76 13.39
N VAL A 56 15.15 -8.74 12.12
CA VAL A 56 16.50 -9.17 11.71
C VAL A 56 17.55 -8.18 12.22
N ALA A 57 17.31 -6.88 12.02
CA ALA A 57 18.21 -5.85 12.54
C ALA A 57 18.25 -5.81 14.08
N LEU A 58 17.13 -6.08 14.76
CA LEU A 58 17.08 -6.22 16.22
C LEU A 58 17.96 -7.37 16.69
N LEU A 59 17.80 -8.56 16.10
CA LEU A 59 18.57 -9.73 16.48
C LEU A 59 20.08 -9.54 16.19
N GLY A 60 20.44 -8.79 15.15
CA GLY A 60 21.83 -8.44 14.87
C GLY A 60 22.46 -7.41 15.82
N ARG A 61 21.65 -6.69 16.62
CA ARG A 61 22.11 -5.61 17.53
C ARG A 61 21.95 -5.92 19.01
N VAL A 62 21.04 -6.82 19.37
CA VAL A 62 20.81 -7.22 20.76
C VAL A 62 22.08 -7.86 21.35
N SER A 63 22.36 -7.58 22.61
CA SER A 63 23.55 -8.13 23.28
C SER A 63 23.42 -9.64 23.52
N GLN A 64 24.55 -10.36 23.47
CA GLN A 64 24.57 -11.80 23.77
C GLN A 64 24.06 -12.09 25.19
N ALA A 65 24.43 -11.25 26.17
CA ALA A 65 23.97 -11.40 27.55
C ALA A 65 22.43 -11.37 27.66
N ARG A 66 21.76 -10.50 26.88
CA ARG A 66 20.30 -10.45 26.83
C ARG A 66 19.70 -11.69 26.18
N LEU A 67 20.33 -12.22 25.12
CA LEU A 67 19.90 -13.48 24.50
C LEU A 67 20.05 -14.66 25.46
N ASP A 68 21.15 -14.73 26.21
CA ASP A 68 21.39 -15.79 27.20
C ASP A 68 20.41 -15.72 28.37
N GLU A 69 20.02 -14.51 28.81
CA GLU A 69 18.94 -14.30 29.79
C GLU A 69 17.59 -14.82 29.27
N LEU A 70 17.21 -14.43 28.05
CA LEU A 70 15.95 -14.85 27.43
C LEU A 70 15.92 -16.37 27.17
N ALA A 71 17.08 -17.00 26.95
CA ALA A 71 17.19 -18.45 26.82
C ALA A 71 16.90 -19.20 28.13
N GLN A 72 16.86 -18.51 29.27
CA GLN A 72 16.50 -19.06 30.58
C GLN A 72 15.11 -18.58 31.08
N ASP A 73 14.51 -17.58 30.41
CA ASP A 73 13.17 -17.06 30.76
C ASP A 73 12.06 -18.01 30.26
N VAL A 74 11.48 -18.77 31.18
CA VAL A 74 10.38 -19.73 30.91
C VAL A 74 9.18 -19.06 30.24
N GLY A 75 8.84 -17.84 30.64
CA GLY A 75 7.71 -17.10 30.08
C GLY A 75 7.98 -16.62 28.66
N PHE A 76 9.23 -16.26 28.35
CA PHE A 76 9.65 -15.92 26.98
C PHE A 76 9.65 -17.15 26.09
N LEU A 77 10.26 -18.25 26.54
CA LEU A 77 10.32 -19.51 25.80
C LEU A 77 8.92 -20.09 25.51
N SER A 78 7.98 -19.99 26.44
CA SER A 78 6.59 -20.39 26.21
C SER A 78 5.92 -19.54 25.12
N GLN A 79 6.15 -18.22 25.12
CA GLN A 79 5.62 -17.33 24.08
C GLN A 79 6.26 -17.64 22.71
N LEU A 80 7.57 -17.86 22.67
CA LEU A 80 8.31 -18.26 21.47
C LEU A 80 7.78 -19.59 20.91
N GLY A 81 7.53 -20.58 21.76
CA GLY A 81 6.92 -21.86 21.38
C GLY A 81 5.57 -21.67 20.69
N ARG A 82 4.64 -20.92 21.30
CA ARG A 82 3.34 -20.61 20.69
C ARG A 82 3.45 -19.85 19.37
N ALA A 83 4.35 -18.88 19.28
CA ALA A 83 4.60 -18.13 18.05
C ALA A 83 5.13 -19.04 16.93
N SER A 84 6.04 -19.95 17.27
CA SER A 84 6.61 -20.93 16.35
C SER A 84 5.56 -21.93 15.86
N GLU A 85 4.76 -22.50 16.76
CA GLU A 85 3.65 -23.41 16.44
C GLU A 85 2.58 -22.72 15.58
N TYR A 86 2.29 -21.45 15.87
CA TYR A 86 1.36 -20.66 15.06
C TYR A 86 1.86 -20.55 13.62
N LEU A 87 3.14 -20.19 13.41
CA LEU A 87 3.70 -20.08 12.07
C LEU A 87 3.69 -21.43 11.35
N GLU A 88 4.05 -22.53 12.02
CA GLU A 88 4.01 -23.87 11.42
C GLU A 88 2.60 -24.26 10.99
N ARG A 89 1.62 -24.07 11.88
CA ARG A 89 0.21 -24.34 11.57
C ARG A 89 -0.28 -23.44 10.44
N TYR A 90 0.06 -22.16 10.47
CA TYR A 90 -0.29 -21.21 9.41
C TYR A 90 0.30 -21.68 8.07
N LEU A 91 1.55 -22.10 7.98
CA LEU A 91 2.13 -22.50 6.70
C LEU A 91 1.62 -23.86 6.20
N ALA A 92 1.32 -24.80 7.09
CA ALA A 92 0.97 -26.18 6.74
C ALA A 92 -0.53 -26.46 6.55
N SER A 93 -1.41 -25.68 7.20
CA SER A 93 -2.85 -25.96 7.16
C SER A 93 -3.45 -25.65 5.78
N PRO A 94 -4.33 -26.52 5.23
CA PRO A 94 -5.12 -26.20 4.05
C PRO A 94 -5.90 -24.90 4.27
N ALA A 95 -5.84 -23.99 3.30
CA ALA A 95 -6.61 -22.76 3.30
C ALA A 95 -7.72 -22.83 2.24
N TRP A 96 -8.50 -21.76 2.12
CA TRP A 96 -9.65 -21.65 1.23
C TRP A 96 -9.39 -22.19 -0.20
N PHE A 97 -8.25 -21.87 -0.81
CA PHE A 97 -7.96 -22.35 -2.17
C PHE A 97 -7.80 -23.88 -2.22
N GLN A 98 -7.12 -24.47 -1.23
CA GLN A 98 -6.93 -25.92 -1.14
C GLN A 98 -8.21 -26.67 -0.77
N THR A 99 -9.20 -26.00 -0.16
CA THR A 99 -10.47 -26.63 0.24
C THR A 99 -11.58 -26.43 -0.78
N ASP A 100 -11.69 -25.22 -1.35
CA ASP A 100 -12.83 -24.80 -2.17
C ASP A 100 -12.52 -24.75 -3.67
N ARG A 101 -11.24 -24.84 -4.08
CA ARG A 101 -10.79 -24.78 -5.49
C ARG A 101 -9.84 -25.92 -5.87
N THR A 102 -10.07 -27.10 -5.29
CA THR A 102 -9.23 -28.31 -5.48
C THR A 102 -9.00 -28.69 -6.95
N GLU A 103 -10.01 -28.49 -7.80
CA GLU A 103 -10.00 -28.75 -9.23
C GLU A 103 -9.05 -27.82 -10.03
N HIS A 104 -8.52 -26.79 -9.37
CA HIS A 104 -7.64 -25.78 -9.95
C HIS A 104 -6.23 -25.79 -9.34
N ALA A 105 -5.82 -26.90 -8.71
CA ALA A 105 -4.52 -27.06 -8.05
C ALA A 105 -3.29 -26.80 -8.97
N ALA A 106 -3.46 -26.86 -10.29
CA ALA A 106 -2.38 -26.59 -11.25
C ALA A 106 -2.14 -25.10 -11.53
N ILE A 107 -3.05 -24.20 -11.10
CA ILE A 107 -2.89 -22.75 -11.30
C ILE A 107 -1.61 -22.26 -10.62
N ARG A 108 -0.89 -21.37 -11.31
CA ARG A 108 0.25 -20.63 -10.76
C ARG A 108 0.13 -19.17 -11.17
N VAL A 109 -0.08 -18.29 -10.20
CA VAL A 109 -0.26 -16.86 -10.45
C VAL A 109 1.06 -16.13 -10.18
N ALA A 110 1.49 -15.27 -11.09
CA ALA A 110 2.56 -14.30 -10.85
C ALA A 110 2.01 -12.88 -10.84
N TYR A 111 2.16 -12.19 -9.71
CA TYR A 111 1.68 -10.83 -9.49
C TYR A 111 2.84 -9.84 -9.59
N PHE A 112 2.86 -9.01 -10.64
CA PHE A 112 3.92 -8.06 -10.93
C PHE A 112 3.52 -6.65 -10.48
N SER A 113 4.37 -6.02 -9.67
CA SER A 113 4.18 -4.64 -9.20
C SER A 113 5.51 -3.92 -9.08
N ALA A 114 5.52 -2.61 -9.35
CA ALA A 114 6.69 -1.77 -9.10
C ALA A 114 6.90 -1.49 -7.61
N GLU A 115 5.87 -1.65 -6.78
CA GLU A 115 5.95 -1.40 -5.33
C GLU A 115 5.15 -2.42 -4.51
N PHE A 116 5.62 -2.67 -3.27
CA PHE A 116 4.97 -3.53 -2.28
C PHE A 116 5.08 -2.94 -0.87
N GLY A 117 3.95 -2.51 -0.31
CA GLY A 117 3.84 -1.96 1.03
C GLY A 117 3.38 -3.02 2.03
N ILE A 118 4.33 -3.79 2.56
CA ILE A 118 4.03 -4.94 3.44
C ILE A 118 4.24 -4.57 4.91
N THR A 119 5.45 -4.13 5.25
CA THR A 119 5.91 -3.76 6.60
C THR A 119 6.86 -2.55 6.53
N PRO A 120 6.95 -1.69 7.57
CA PRO A 120 7.83 -0.51 7.54
C PRO A 120 9.32 -0.81 7.28
N CYS A 121 9.82 -1.98 7.71
CA CYS A 121 11.22 -2.35 7.56
C CYS A 121 11.60 -2.87 6.16
N VAL A 122 10.64 -2.96 5.23
CA VAL A 122 10.85 -3.28 3.81
C VAL A 122 10.30 -2.12 2.95
N PRO A 123 11.06 -1.01 2.82
CA PRO A 123 10.54 0.26 2.30
C PRO A 123 10.55 0.31 0.76
N ILE A 124 9.91 -0.67 0.11
CA ILE A 124 9.82 -0.79 -1.36
C ILE A 124 8.47 -0.28 -1.89
N TYR A 125 7.92 0.76 -1.27
CA TYR A 125 6.66 1.38 -1.69
C TYR A 125 6.63 2.88 -1.45
N SER A 126 5.71 3.55 -2.12
CA SER A 126 5.49 4.99 -2.01
C SER A 126 4.06 5.37 -1.62
N GLY A 127 3.06 4.55 -1.99
CA GLY A 127 1.65 4.93 -1.83
C GLY A 127 0.66 3.77 -1.83
N GLY A 128 -0.58 4.10 -2.20
CA GLY A 128 -1.72 3.18 -2.11
C GLY A 128 -1.64 1.97 -3.03
N LEU A 129 -0.98 2.09 -4.20
CA LEU A 129 -0.78 0.97 -5.13
C LEU A 129 0.08 -0.13 -4.47
N GLY A 130 1.20 0.26 -3.84
CA GLY A 130 2.08 -0.66 -3.13
C GLY A 130 1.43 -1.25 -1.88
N VAL A 131 0.71 -0.43 -1.10
CA VAL A 131 -0.03 -0.93 0.07
C VAL A 131 -1.08 -1.98 -0.35
N LEU A 132 -1.81 -1.75 -1.45
CA LEU A 132 -2.75 -2.72 -1.98
C LEU A 132 -2.03 -3.98 -2.47
N ALA A 133 -0.91 -3.86 -3.18
CA ALA A 133 -0.10 -5.00 -3.60
C ALA A 133 0.36 -5.84 -2.40
N GLY A 134 0.78 -5.18 -1.31
CA GLY A 134 1.14 -5.84 -0.06
C GLY A 134 -0.04 -6.57 0.59
N ASP A 135 -1.20 -5.90 0.71
CA ASP A 135 -2.42 -6.51 1.24
C ASP A 135 -2.91 -7.67 0.35
N HIS A 136 -2.74 -7.58 -0.97
CA HIS A 136 -3.05 -8.65 -1.92
C HIS A 136 -2.18 -9.89 -1.64
N LEU A 137 -0.87 -9.73 -1.45
CA LEU A 137 0.01 -10.86 -1.09
C LEU A 137 -0.36 -11.46 0.27
N LYS A 138 -0.71 -10.63 1.27
CA LYS A 138 -1.14 -11.10 2.60
C LYS A 138 -2.42 -11.93 2.50
N SER A 139 -3.45 -11.44 1.81
CA SER A 139 -4.69 -12.19 1.61
C SER A 139 -4.51 -13.42 0.72
N ALA A 140 -3.67 -13.36 -0.32
CA ALA A 140 -3.31 -14.54 -1.10
C ALA A 140 -2.63 -15.62 -0.23
N SER A 141 -1.78 -15.19 0.71
CA SER A 141 -1.19 -16.08 1.71
C SER A 141 -2.23 -16.66 2.66
N ASP A 142 -3.13 -15.85 3.21
CA ASP A 142 -4.20 -16.31 4.12
C ASP A 142 -5.14 -17.32 3.45
N LEU A 143 -5.49 -17.07 2.19
CA LEU A 143 -6.36 -17.91 1.38
C LEU A 143 -5.66 -19.10 0.74
N GLY A 144 -4.33 -19.17 0.80
CA GLY A 144 -3.52 -20.23 0.19
C GLY A 144 -3.51 -20.22 -1.34
N VAL A 145 -3.74 -19.07 -1.98
CA VAL A 145 -3.67 -18.96 -3.44
C VAL A 145 -2.22 -19.26 -3.89
N PRO A 146 -2.00 -20.11 -4.91
CA PRO A 146 -0.67 -20.44 -5.43
C PRO A 146 -0.10 -19.26 -6.23
N LEU A 147 0.26 -18.20 -5.52
CA LEU A 147 0.69 -16.91 -6.05
C LEU A 147 2.14 -16.62 -5.65
N VAL A 148 2.88 -16.02 -6.57
CA VAL A 148 4.21 -15.43 -6.34
C VAL A 148 4.19 -13.95 -6.67
N GLY A 149 4.85 -13.12 -5.88
CA GLY A 149 5.05 -11.69 -6.18
C GLY A 149 6.34 -11.46 -6.95
N VAL A 150 6.36 -10.48 -7.85
CA VAL A 150 7.57 -10.03 -8.57
C VAL A 150 7.68 -8.51 -8.55
N GLY A 151 8.84 -8.00 -8.17
CA GLY A 151 9.14 -6.56 -8.11
C GLY A 151 10.63 -6.23 -8.24
N LEU A 152 10.98 -4.99 -7.91
CA LEU A 152 12.37 -4.52 -7.84
C LEU A 152 12.76 -4.26 -6.38
N LEU A 153 14.02 -4.52 -6.03
CA LEU A 153 14.56 -4.22 -4.71
C LEU A 153 15.28 -2.87 -4.75
N TYR A 154 14.76 -1.87 -4.06
CA TYR A 154 15.30 -0.51 -4.13
C TYR A 154 16.33 -0.23 -3.02
N GLN A 155 17.56 0.15 -3.41
CA GLN A 155 18.64 0.44 -2.47
C GLN A 155 18.32 1.59 -1.51
N GLU A 156 17.58 2.62 -1.94
CA GLU A 156 17.19 3.78 -1.12
C GLU A 156 15.68 3.79 -0.79
N GLY A 157 14.92 2.80 -1.28
CA GLY A 157 13.46 2.78 -1.17
C GLY A 157 12.81 3.93 -1.94
N TYR A 158 11.77 4.54 -1.37
CA TYR A 158 11.32 5.88 -1.77
C TYR A 158 12.20 6.94 -1.09
N PHE A 159 11.63 8.03 -0.58
CA PHE A 159 12.38 8.98 0.26
C PHE A 159 11.80 9.06 1.67
N ARG A 160 12.68 9.40 2.62
CA ARG A 160 12.34 9.84 3.98
C ARG A 160 12.07 11.34 3.97
N GLN A 161 10.92 11.75 4.49
CA GLN A 161 10.46 13.13 4.49
C GLN A 161 10.95 13.87 5.74
N TYR A 162 11.30 15.14 5.60
CA TYR A 162 11.35 16.06 6.72
C TYR A 162 10.94 17.47 6.29
N LEU A 163 10.49 18.32 7.21
CA LEU A 163 10.23 19.73 6.93
C LEU A 163 11.43 20.58 7.39
N ASN A 164 11.84 21.51 6.53
CA ASN A 164 12.82 22.53 6.92
C ASN A 164 12.15 23.65 7.76
N ALA A 165 12.93 24.63 8.21
CA ALA A 165 12.44 25.74 9.05
C ALA A 165 11.30 26.56 8.40
N ASP A 166 11.25 26.63 7.07
CA ASP A 166 10.22 27.32 6.30
C ASP A 166 8.96 26.48 6.06
N GLY A 167 8.92 25.24 6.58
CA GLY A 167 7.82 24.30 6.39
C GLY A 167 7.83 23.59 5.04
N TRP A 168 8.92 23.72 4.25
CA TRP A 168 9.04 23.00 2.99
C TRP A 168 9.46 21.56 3.21
N GLN A 169 8.82 20.67 2.45
CA GLN A 169 9.24 19.28 2.35
C GLN A 169 10.62 19.15 1.72
N MET A 170 11.46 18.38 2.39
CA MET A 170 12.78 17.93 1.93
C MET A 170 12.84 16.40 1.89
N GLU A 171 13.70 15.87 1.02
CA GLU A 171 13.88 14.44 0.78
C GLU A 171 15.24 13.94 1.30
N MET A 172 15.23 12.85 2.05
CA MET A 172 16.43 12.06 2.39
C MET A 172 16.33 10.66 1.78
N TYR A 173 17.46 10.13 1.32
CA TYR A 173 17.56 8.82 0.69
C TYR A 173 18.58 7.97 1.46
N PRO A 174 18.23 7.50 2.68
CA PRO A 174 19.10 6.60 3.42
C PRO A 174 19.18 5.25 2.70
N PRO A 175 20.37 4.63 2.61
CA PRO A 175 20.48 3.33 2.00
C PRO A 175 19.90 2.24 2.90
N ASN A 176 19.23 1.28 2.29
CA ASN A 176 18.79 0.04 2.89
C ASN A 176 19.95 -0.94 2.94
N ASP A 177 20.23 -1.49 4.12
CA ASP A 177 21.16 -2.61 4.27
C ASP A 177 20.37 -3.92 4.16
N PHE A 178 20.39 -4.51 2.95
CA PHE A 178 19.66 -5.72 2.61
C PHE A 178 19.99 -6.92 3.52
N TYR A 179 21.20 -6.98 4.10
CA TYR A 179 21.60 -8.07 5.01
C TYR A 179 20.97 -7.96 6.40
N THR A 180 20.46 -6.78 6.75
CA THR A 180 19.74 -6.56 8.02
C THR A 180 18.22 -6.60 7.84
N MET A 181 17.73 -6.81 6.62
CA MET A 181 16.31 -6.87 6.31
C MET A 181 15.80 -8.32 6.35
N PRO A 182 14.48 -8.54 6.53
CA PRO A 182 13.87 -9.87 6.48
C PRO A 182 13.75 -10.40 5.03
N ILE A 183 14.87 -10.43 4.30
CA ILE A 183 14.98 -10.86 2.91
C ILE A 183 16.20 -11.78 2.75
N ARG A 184 16.16 -12.68 1.77
CA ARG A 184 17.26 -13.62 1.52
C ARG A 184 17.70 -13.59 0.08
N LEU A 185 19.00 -13.56 -0.16
CA LEU A 185 19.56 -13.71 -1.49
C LEU A 185 19.31 -15.14 -1.98
N VAL A 186 18.71 -15.28 -3.16
CA VAL A 186 18.52 -16.59 -3.79
C VAL A 186 19.84 -17.05 -4.37
N ARG A 187 20.21 -18.30 -4.09
CA ARG A 187 21.48 -18.90 -4.53
C ARG A 187 21.24 -20.10 -5.43
N ASP A 188 22.19 -20.36 -6.33
CA ASP A 188 22.19 -21.54 -7.20
C ASP A 188 22.71 -22.80 -6.48
N GLY A 189 22.77 -23.93 -7.19
CA GLY A 189 23.26 -25.20 -6.64
C GLY A 189 24.75 -25.20 -6.24
N GLN A 190 25.48 -24.11 -6.51
CA GLN A 190 26.88 -23.90 -6.15
C GLN A 190 27.03 -22.79 -5.09
N ASP A 191 25.95 -22.41 -4.42
CA ASP A 191 25.91 -21.34 -3.40
C ASP A 191 26.28 -19.94 -3.95
N ARG A 192 26.20 -19.72 -5.26
CA ARG A 192 26.43 -18.41 -5.87
C ARG A 192 25.12 -17.63 -6.00
N PRO A 193 25.13 -16.29 -5.95
CA PRO A 193 23.94 -15.49 -6.21
C PRO A 193 23.27 -15.88 -7.53
N MET A 194 21.96 -16.13 -7.50
CA MET A 194 21.21 -16.41 -8.71
C MET A 194 20.97 -15.11 -9.49
N MET A 195 21.53 -15.07 -10.70
CA MET A 195 21.49 -13.88 -11.57
C MET A 195 20.60 -14.10 -12.80
N ILE A 196 19.92 -13.06 -13.27
CA ILE A 196 19.40 -12.96 -14.64
C ILE A 196 20.16 -11.89 -15.42
N ALA A 197 20.08 -11.94 -16.74
CA ALA A 197 20.64 -10.92 -17.63
C ALA A 197 19.56 -10.45 -18.62
N VAL A 198 19.55 -9.15 -18.90
CA VAL A 198 18.67 -8.50 -19.87
C VAL A 198 19.49 -7.67 -20.83
N GLU A 199 19.17 -7.75 -22.12
CA GLU A 199 19.88 -7.04 -23.17
C GLU A 199 19.55 -5.54 -23.12
N PHE A 200 20.59 -4.71 -23.03
CA PHE A 200 20.56 -3.25 -23.07
C PHE A 200 21.46 -2.77 -24.21
N PRO A 201 21.41 -1.48 -24.63
CA PRO A 201 22.22 -1.00 -25.74
C PRO A 201 23.72 -1.28 -25.53
N GLY A 202 24.28 -2.19 -26.32
CA GLY A 202 25.68 -2.57 -26.32
C GLY A 202 26.18 -3.34 -25.09
N ARG A 203 25.29 -3.83 -24.21
CA ARG A 203 25.68 -4.53 -22.97
C ARG A 203 24.58 -5.43 -22.40
N LEU A 204 24.98 -6.33 -21.51
CA LEU A 204 24.04 -7.08 -20.67
C LEU A 204 23.96 -6.42 -19.29
N VAL A 205 22.74 -6.14 -18.84
CA VAL A 205 22.47 -5.72 -17.46
C VAL A 205 22.09 -6.94 -16.64
N HIS A 206 22.82 -7.18 -15.57
CA HIS A 206 22.61 -8.30 -14.66
C HIS A 206 21.72 -7.88 -13.49
N ALA A 207 20.88 -8.79 -13.00
CA ALA A 207 20.15 -8.58 -11.75
C ALA A 207 20.21 -9.84 -10.89
N GLN A 208 20.52 -9.67 -9.60
CA GLN A 208 20.43 -10.74 -8.62
C GLN A 208 19.01 -10.85 -8.07
N ILE A 209 18.63 -12.05 -7.64
CA ILE A 209 17.28 -12.35 -7.15
C ILE A 209 17.29 -12.44 -5.63
N TRP A 210 16.44 -11.63 -4.99
CA TRP A 210 16.15 -11.71 -3.56
C TRP A 210 14.74 -12.29 -3.34
N ARG A 211 14.55 -12.99 -2.21
CA ARG A 211 13.26 -13.56 -1.79
C ARG A 211 12.83 -12.98 -0.45
N VAL A 212 11.55 -12.64 -0.37
CA VAL A 212 10.84 -12.26 0.86
C VAL A 212 9.69 -13.24 1.07
N ASP A 213 9.55 -13.80 2.27
CA ASP A 213 8.46 -14.70 2.60
C ASP A 213 7.29 -13.90 3.21
N VAL A 214 6.23 -13.69 2.43
CA VAL A 214 4.98 -13.05 2.86
C VAL A 214 4.00 -14.15 3.25
N GLY A 215 4.21 -14.74 4.43
CA GLY A 215 3.49 -15.96 4.82
C GLY A 215 3.80 -17.11 3.89
N ARG A 216 2.78 -17.62 3.18
CA ARG A 216 2.88 -18.69 2.18
C ARG A 216 3.36 -18.18 0.82
N VAL A 217 3.25 -16.87 0.55
CA VAL A 217 3.54 -16.27 -0.76
C VAL A 217 4.99 -15.81 -0.81
N PRO A 218 5.83 -16.35 -1.72
CA PRO A 218 7.16 -15.82 -1.97
C PRO A 218 7.06 -14.57 -2.87
N LEU A 219 7.75 -13.50 -2.46
CA LEU A 219 7.95 -12.29 -3.25
C LEU A 219 9.42 -12.26 -3.72
N PHE A 220 9.62 -12.23 -5.04
CA PHE A 220 10.94 -12.12 -5.65
C PHE A 220 11.22 -10.69 -6.08
N LEU A 221 12.38 -10.17 -5.70
CA LEU A 221 12.80 -8.79 -5.97
C LEU A 221 14.13 -8.79 -6.71
N LEU A 222 14.19 -8.03 -7.80
CA LEU A 222 15.39 -7.91 -8.63
C LEU A 222 16.24 -6.71 -8.22
N ASP A 223 17.55 -6.95 -8.11
CA ASP A 223 18.55 -5.97 -7.71
C ASP A 223 19.67 -5.91 -8.75
N THR A 224 19.86 -4.73 -9.36
CA THR A 224 20.90 -4.49 -10.37
C THR A 224 22.20 -3.96 -9.76
N ASN A 225 22.26 -3.73 -8.44
CA ASN A 225 23.45 -3.23 -7.76
C ASN A 225 24.48 -4.35 -7.54
N VAL A 226 25.03 -4.85 -8.64
CA VAL A 226 25.99 -5.96 -8.65
C VAL A 226 27.31 -5.59 -9.35
N PRO A 227 28.44 -6.22 -8.97
CA PRO A 227 29.75 -5.91 -9.52
C PRO A 227 29.85 -5.98 -11.05
N GLU A 228 29.09 -6.88 -11.68
CA GLU A 228 29.03 -7.12 -13.14
C GLU A 228 28.50 -5.93 -13.92
N ASN A 229 27.77 -5.03 -13.26
CA ASN A 229 27.14 -3.87 -13.88
C ASN A 229 28.00 -2.61 -13.76
N SER A 230 27.84 -1.70 -14.73
CA SER A 230 28.37 -0.33 -14.64
C SER A 230 27.69 0.46 -13.52
N ASP A 231 28.32 1.54 -13.05
CA ASP A 231 27.73 2.41 -12.01
C ASP A 231 26.34 2.96 -12.41
N SER A 232 26.12 3.20 -13.70
CA SER A 232 24.82 3.64 -14.21
C SER A 232 23.76 2.53 -14.11
N ASP A 233 24.12 1.29 -14.42
CA ASP A 233 23.20 0.15 -14.42
C ASP A 233 22.88 -0.33 -12.99
N ARG A 234 23.86 -0.24 -12.09
CA ARG A 234 23.63 -0.38 -10.64
C ARG A 234 22.59 0.63 -10.14
N GLY A 235 22.54 1.81 -10.75
CA GLY A 235 21.57 2.86 -10.47
C GLY A 235 20.12 2.53 -10.83
N ILE A 236 19.84 1.50 -11.67
CA ILE A 236 18.48 1.14 -12.11
C ILE A 236 17.57 0.83 -10.91
N THR A 237 18.10 0.10 -9.94
CA THR A 237 17.38 -0.30 -8.72
C THR A 237 17.74 0.59 -7.52
N ARG A 238 18.18 1.82 -7.77
CA ARG A 238 18.55 2.74 -6.68
C ARG A 238 17.34 3.22 -5.89
N ALA A 239 16.37 3.86 -6.54
CA ALA A 239 15.24 4.49 -5.89
C ALA A 239 13.93 4.25 -6.65
N LEU A 240 12.85 4.09 -5.90
CA LEU A 240 11.50 3.96 -6.43
C LEU A 240 11.04 5.31 -7.01
N TYR A 241 10.56 5.29 -8.26
CA TYR A 241 10.10 6.48 -9.00
C TYR A 241 11.15 7.62 -9.11
N GLY A 242 12.44 7.29 -9.07
CA GLY A 242 13.54 8.24 -9.26
C GLY A 242 14.06 8.34 -10.71
N GLY A 243 15.02 9.24 -10.95
CA GLY A 243 15.92 9.21 -12.12
C GLY A 243 15.35 9.55 -13.50
N GLY A 244 14.14 10.10 -13.60
CA GLY A 244 13.56 10.60 -14.85
C GLY A 244 13.15 9.50 -15.84
N THR A 245 12.76 9.90 -17.04
CA THR A 245 12.14 9.02 -18.05
C THR A 245 13.05 7.87 -18.53
N GLU A 246 14.36 8.11 -18.65
CA GLU A 246 15.31 7.07 -19.09
C GLU A 246 15.53 6.01 -18.01
N LEU A 247 15.71 6.38 -16.73
CA LEU A 247 15.77 5.39 -15.66
C LEU A 247 14.45 4.60 -15.56
N ARG A 248 13.33 5.29 -15.79
CA ARG A 248 12.00 4.69 -15.71
C ARG A 248 11.81 3.55 -16.70
N ILE A 249 12.14 3.74 -17.98
CA ILE A 249 12.03 2.66 -18.97
C ILE A 249 12.96 1.48 -18.63
N GLN A 250 14.18 1.76 -18.13
CA GLN A 250 15.13 0.73 -17.72
C GLN A 250 14.55 -0.12 -16.57
N GLN A 251 13.94 0.52 -15.57
CA GLN A 251 13.24 -0.16 -14.48
C GLN A 251 12.11 -1.05 -15.00
N LEU A 252 11.30 -0.55 -15.95
CA LEU A 252 10.18 -1.32 -16.49
C LEU A 252 10.65 -2.52 -17.31
N ILE A 253 11.77 -2.40 -18.03
CA ILE A 253 12.42 -3.51 -18.73
C ILE A 253 12.88 -4.58 -17.75
N ILE A 254 13.60 -4.20 -16.68
CA ILE A 254 14.03 -5.16 -15.65
C ILE A 254 12.81 -5.80 -14.95
N LEU A 255 11.78 -5.02 -14.63
CA LEU A 255 10.57 -5.55 -13.98
C LEU A 255 9.81 -6.54 -14.87
N GLY A 256 9.48 -6.16 -16.10
CA GLY A 256 8.67 -6.99 -17.01
C GLY A 256 9.46 -8.15 -17.60
N ILE A 257 10.54 -7.86 -18.34
CA ILE A 257 11.36 -8.88 -19.02
C ILE A 257 12.21 -9.64 -18.00
N GLY A 258 12.97 -8.91 -17.18
CA GLY A 258 13.85 -9.52 -16.18
C GLY A 258 13.08 -10.33 -15.14
N GLY A 259 11.92 -9.81 -14.68
CA GLY A 259 11.06 -10.50 -13.72
C GLY A 259 10.51 -11.82 -14.24
N PHE A 260 10.05 -11.88 -15.50
CA PHE A 260 9.61 -13.14 -16.09
C PHE A 260 10.76 -14.13 -16.27
N ARG A 261 11.91 -13.67 -16.77
CA ARG A 261 13.12 -14.51 -16.89
C ARG A 261 13.56 -15.07 -15.53
N ALA A 262 13.43 -14.29 -14.46
CA ALA A 262 13.71 -14.76 -13.10
C ALA A 262 12.78 -15.91 -12.69
N LEU A 263 11.48 -15.79 -12.93
CA LEU A 263 10.53 -16.87 -12.66
C LEU A 263 10.83 -18.15 -13.44
N VAL A 264 11.12 -18.03 -14.75
CA VAL A 264 11.53 -19.19 -15.58
C VAL A 264 12.80 -19.84 -15.01
N LYS A 265 13.81 -19.03 -14.65
CA LYS A 265 15.07 -19.53 -14.08
C LYS A 265 14.89 -20.21 -12.72
N LEU A 266 13.92 -19.77 -11.92
CA LEU A 266 13.54 -20.40 -10.65
C LEU A 266 12.71 -21.69 -10.84
N GLY A 267 12.33 -22.04 -12.07
CA GLY A 267 11.41 -23.15 -12.36
C GLY A 267 9.95 -22.85 -11.98
N LEU A 268 9.60 -21.57 -11.83
CA LEU A 268 8.29 -21.08 -11.42
C LEU A 268 7.52 -20.48 -12.59
N GLU A 269 7.41 -21.22 -13.70
CA GLU A 269 6.64 -20.77 -14.86
C GLU A 269 5.15 -20.58 -14.49
N PRO A 270 4.60 -19.34 -14.61
CA PRO A 270 3.22 -19.06 -14.24
C PRO A 270 2.24 -19.42 -15.35
N THR A 271 1.05 -19.88 -14.96
CA THR A 271 -0.09 -20.02 -15.88
C THR A 271 -0.75 -18.65 -16.09
N VAL A 272 -0.88 -17.88 -15.01
CA VAL A 272 -1.48 -16.54 -15.02
C VAL A 272 -0.46 -15.49 -14.61
N CYS A 273 -0.39 -14.38 -15.35
CA CYS A 273 0.35 -13.19 -14.92
C CYS A 273 -0.60 -12.02 -14.72
N HIS A 274 -0.54 -11.42 -13.53
CA HIS A 274 -1.28 -10.22 -13.19
C HIS A 274 -0.32 -9.01 -13.23
N MET A 275 -0.62 -8.04 -14.09
CA MET A 275 0.05 -6.75 -14.18
C MET A 275 -0.68 -5.70 -13.33
N ASN A 276 -0.08 -5.31 -12.21
CA ASN A 276 -0.61 -4.27 -11.32
C ASN A 276 -0.16 -2.90 -11.82
N GLU A 277 -1.02 -2.19 -12.55
CA GLU A 277 -0.71 -1.00 -13.36
C GLU A 277 0.24 -1.30 -14.54
N GLY A 278 0.36 -0.36 -15.49
CA GLY A 278 1.11 -0.53 -16.74
C GLY A 278 2.63 -0.74 -16.56
N HIS A 279 3.15 -0.61 -15.34
CA HIS A 279 4.59 -0.71 -15.03
C HIS A 279 5.23 -2.03 -15.49
N ALA A 280 4.45 -3.12 -15.48
CA ALA A 280 4.91 -4.44 -15.88
C ALA A 280 4.55 -4.79 -17.34
N GLY A 281 4.10 -3.84 -18.17
CA GLY A 281 3.56 -4.14 -19.52
C GLY A 281 4.50 -4.94 -20.43
N PHE A 282 5.83 -4.80 -20.29
CA PHE A 282 6.80 -5.59 -21.05
C PHE A 282 6.77 -7.10 -20.71
N LEU A 283 6.16 -7.50 -19.59
CA LEU A 283 5.89 -8.89 -19.24
C LEU A 283 5.12 -9.61 -20.34
N GLY A 284 4.07 -8.99 -20.89
CA GLY A 284 3.26 -9.59 -21.95
C GLY A 284 4.11 -9.94 -23.17
N VAL A 285 5.02 -9.03 -23.54
CA VAL A 285 5.92 -9.24 -24.68
C VAL A 285 6.95 -10.34 -24.41
N GLU A 286 7.55 -10.39 -23.22
CA GLU A 286 8.52 -11.44 -22.86
C GLU A 286 7.86 -12.82 -22.77
N ARG A 287 6.62 -12.91 -22.27
CA ARG A 287 5.83 -14.15 -22.30
C ARG A 287 5.60 -14.62 -23.73
N THR A 288 5.22 -13.72 -24.63
CA THR A 288 5.05 -14.01 -26.05
C THR A 288 6.34 -14.54 -26.66
N ARG A 289 7.46 -13.83 -26.45
CA ARG A 289 8.80 -14.26 -26.90
C ARG A 289 9.17 -15.65 -26.40
N HIS A 290 8.96 -15.92 -25.11
CA HIS A 290 9.27 -17.21 -24.50
C HIS A 290 8.42 -18.34 -25.09
N LEU A 291 7.13 -18.10 -25.36
CA LEU A 291 6.27 -19.08 -26.01
C LEU A 291 6.69 -19.31 -27.49
N MET A 292 7.05 -18.25 -28.22
CA MET A 292 7.58 -18.37 -29.58
C MET A 292 8.78 -19.32 -29.65
N GLU A 293 9.72 -19.20 -28.71
CA GLU A 293 10.89 -20.09 -28.65
C GLU A 293 10.52 -21.53 -28.28
N ARG A 294 9.65 -21.71 -27.28
CA ARG A 294 9.29 -23.07 -26.81
C ARG A 294 8.45 -23.84 -27.80
N ALA A 295 7.53 -23.16 -28.47
CA ALA A 295 6.57 -23.78 -29.37
C ALA A 295 6.89 -23.54 -30.86
N GLN A 296 8.00 -22.85 -31.17
CA GLN A 296 8.48 -22.58 -32.53
C GLN A 296 7.39 -21.96 -33.43
N MET A 297 6.76 -20.90 -32.92
CA MET A 297 5.64 -20.21 -33.58
C MET A 297 5.90 -18.71 -33.77
N GLY A 298 5.15 -18.08 -34.68
CA GLY A 298 5.23 -16.65 -34.95
C GLY A 298 4.61 -15.80 -33.85
N TYR A 299 4.95 -14.50 -33.84
CA TYR A 299 4.55 -13.55 -32.80
C TYR A 299 3.03 -13.48 -32.59
N GLU A 300 2.24 -13.27 -33.65
CA GLU A 300 0.79 -13.04 -33.49
C GLU A 300 0.09 -14.25 -32.86
N LEU A 301 0.42 -15.48 -33.30
CA LEU A 301 -0.16 -16.70 -32.70
C LEU A 301 0.28 -16.88 -31.24
N ALA A 302 1.56 -16.63 -30.93
CA ALA A 302 2.04 -16.71 -29.56
C ALA A 302 1.37 -15.64 -28.66
N ARG A 303 1.13 -14.45 -29.21
CA ARG A 303 0.50 -13.34 -28.52
C ARG A 303 -0.95 -13.68 -28.18
N ASP A 304 -1.72 -14.19 -29.15
CA ASP A 304 -3.11 -14.60 -28.95
C ASP A 304 -3.24 -15.65 -27.83
N VAL A 305 -2.28 -16.58 -27.73
CA VAL A 305 -2.26 -17.59 -26.65
C VAL A 305 -1.87 -16.98 -25.30
N VAL A 306 -0.88 -16.08 -25.28
CA VAL A 306 -0.37 -15.48 -24.04
C VAL A 306 -1.35 -14.47 -23.44
N GLU A 307 -2.10 -13.75 -24.27
CA GLU A 307 -3.06 -12.73 -23.86
C GLU A 307 -4.15 -13.27 -22.93
N ASP A 308 -4.62 -14.50 -23.16
CA ASP A 308 -5.64 -15.14 -22.32
C ASP A 308 -5.10 -15.41 -20.91
N GLY A 309 -3.79 -15.69 -20.80
CA GLY A 309 -3.08 -15.89 -19.54
C GLY A 309 -2.73 -14.62 -18.78
N ASN A 310 -3.08 -13.43 -19.28
CA ASN A 310 -2.74 -12.15 -18.67
C ASN A 310 -3.96 -11.45 -18.07
N VAL A 311 -3.75 -10.85 -16.90
CA VAL A 311 -4.72 -10.00 -16.18
C VAL A 311 -4.08 -8.63 -16.00
N PHE A 312 -4.82 -7.56 -16.31
CA PHE A 312 -4.37 -6.18 -16.12
C PHE A 312 -5.32 -5.41 -15.21
N THR A 313 -4.81 -4.86 -14.11
CA THR A 313 -5.56 -3.92 -13.28
C THR A 313 -5.02 -2.51 -13.46
N THR A 314 -5.89 -1.56 -13.79
CA THR A 314 -5.57 -0.13 -13.84
C THR A 314 -5.99 0.57 -12.55
N HIS A 315 -5.13 1.45 -12.04
CA HIS A 315 -5.37 2.27 -10.85
C HIS A 315 -5.44 3.77 -11.17
N THR A 316 -5.26 4.12 -12.43
CA THR A 316 -5.06 5.49 -12.88
C THR A 316 -6.38 6.07 -13.41
N PRO A 317 -6.96 7.09 -12.75
CA PRO A 317 -8.23 7.68 -13.17
C PRO A 317 -8.07 8.78 -14.24
N VAL A 318 -6.84 9.13 -14.63
CA VAL A 318 -6.53 10.19 -15.61
C VAL A 318 -5.34 9.83 -16.51
N PRO A 319 -5.38 10.09 -17.83
CA PRO A 319 -4.32 9.67 -18.76
C PRO A 319 -2.90 10.16 -18.41
N ALA A 320 -2.80 11.35 -17.78
CA ALA A 320 -1.52 11.93 -17.36
C ALA A 320 -0.77 11.10 -16.29
N GLY A 321 -1.41 10.08 -15.70
CA GLY A 321 -0.79 9.17 -14.74
C GLY A 321 0.01 8.02 -15.34
N PHE A 322 -0.09 7.78 -16.66
CA PHE A 322 0.57 6.65 -17.31
C PHE A 322 2.03 6.91 -17.67
N ASP A 323 2.86 5.86 -17.61
CA ASP A 323 4.23 5.88 -18.13
C ASP A 323 4.19 5.93 -19.67
N VAL A 324 4.75 7.00 -20.23
CA VAL A 324 4.78 7.27 -21.67
C VAL A 324 6.20 7.58 -22.12
N PHE A 325 6.64 6.94 -23.20
CA PHE A 325 8.01 7.03 -23.71
C PHE A 325 8.07 7.51 -25.16
N GLY A 326 9.02 8.41 -25.46
CA GLY A 326 9.30 8.81 -26.83
C GLY A 326 9.89 7.65 -27.64
N ARG A 327 9.65 7.67 -28.96
CA ARG A 327 10.15 6.67 -29.91
C ARG A 327 11.65 6.41 -29.78
N ASP A 328 12.46 7.47 -29.72
CA ASP A 328 13.92 7.36 -29.62
C ASP A 328 14.39 6.54 -28.43
N LEU A 329 13.66 6.63 -27.31
CA LEU A 329 14.01 5.92 -26.09
C LEU A 329 13.65 4.43 -26.21
N VAL A 330 12.47 4.12 -26.76
CA VAL A 330 12.05 2.74 -27.04
C VAL A 330 13.00 2.09 -28.03
N GLU A 331 13.32 2.77 -29.13
CA GLU A 331 14.28 2.30 -30.14
C GLU A 331 15.65 2.01 -29.55
N ARG A 332 16.18 2.96 -28.76
CA ARG A 332 17.48 2.82 -28.11
C ARG A 332 17.53 1.52 -27.30
N TYR A 333 16.58 1.30 -26.39
CA TYR A 333 16.64 0.21 -25.43
C TYR A 333 16.12 -1.13 -25.94
N LEU A 334 15.17 -1.13 -26.87
CA LEU A 334 14.44 -2.34 -27.25
C LEU A 334 14.64 -2.75 -28.71
N SER A 335 15.33 -1.99 -29.56
CA SER A 335 15.47 -2.36 -30.99
C SER A 335 16.07 -3.76 -31.23
N GLU A 336 17.07 -4.16 -30.43
CA GLU A 336 17.65 -5.51 -30.52
C GLU A 336 16.67 -6.59 -30.03
N TYR A 337 16.04 -6.35 -28.87
CA TYR A 337 15.01 -7.21 -28.33
C TYR A 337 13.82 -7.38 -29.29
N VAL A 338 13.41 -6.30 -29.96
CA VAL A 338 12.31 -6.25 -30.93
C VAL A 338 12.58 -7.18 -32.13
N ARG A 339 13.84 -7.29 -32.56
CA ARG A 339 14.22 -8.25 -33.61
C ARG A 339 14.09 -9.70 -33.14
N HIS A 340 14.41 -9.99 -31.87
CA HIS A 340 14.26 -11.34 -31.32
C HIS A 340 12.80 -11.77 -31.17
N VAL A 341 11.87 -10.83 -30.98
CA VAL A 341 10.42 -11.12 -31.02
C VAL A 341 9.85 -11.15 -32.44
N GLY A 342 10.68 -11.01 -33.48
CA GLY A 342 10.27 -11.11 -34.88
C GLY A 342 9.46 -9.90 -35.38
N LEU A 343 9.58 -8.74 -34.72
CA LEU A 343 8.90 -7.51 -35.12
C LEU A 343 9.92 -6.48 -35.64
N ASP A 344 9.43 -5.52 -36.42
CA ASP A 344 10.15 -4.25 -36.61
C ASP A 344 9.75 -3.25 -35.53
N VAL A 345 10.54 -2.18 -35.43
CA VAL A 345 10.35 -1.13 -34.42
C VAL A 345 9.00 -0.43 -34.55
N ASP A 346 8.53 -0.14 -35.76
CA ASP A 346 7.29 0.60 -35.92
C ASP A 346 6.08 -0.27 -35.54
N ARG A 347 6.14 -1.55 -35.89
CA ARG A 347 5.18 -2.56 -35.43
C ARG A 347 5.22 -2.69 -33.91
N PHE A 348 6.40 -2.72 -33.30
CA PHE A 348 6.52 -2.73 -31.84
C PHE A 348 5.93 -1.47 -31.21
N MET A 349 6.28 -0.28 -31.73
CA MET A 349 5.73 1.00 -31.28
C MET A 349 4.20 1.00 -31.38
N SER A 350 3.65 0.42 -32.44
CA SER A 350 2.21 0.32 -32.63
C SER A 350 1.49 -0.37 -31.47
N LEU A 351 2.16 -1.28 -30.73
CA LEU A 351 1.61 -1.95 -29.55
C LEU A 351 1.34 -0.97 -28.40
N GLY A 352 2.12 0.09 -28.26
CA GLY A 352 1.95 1.13 -27.24
C GLY A 352 1.26 2.41 -27.73
N ARG A 353 0.95 2.52 -29.02
CA ARG A 353 0.22 3.66 -29.60
C ARG A 353 -1.29 3.42 -29.52
N ARG A 354 -2.03 4.41 -29.04
CA ARG A 354 -3.50 4.42 -29.03
C ARG A 354 -4.07 4.33 -30.43
N ARG A 355 -3.52 5.12 -31.34
CA ARG A 355 -3.78 5.12 -32.78
C ARG A 355 -2.58 4.47 -33.45
N PRO A 356 -2.64 3.16 -33.79
CA PRO A 356 -1.48 2.40 -34.26
C PRO A 356 -0.72 3.03 -35.43
N HIS A 357 -1.44 3.77 -36.28
CA HIS A 357 -0.93 4.43 -37.48
C HIS A 357 -0.41 5.87 -37.25
N ASP A 358 -0.58 6.46 -36.06
CA ASP A 358 0.00 7.76 -35.75
C ASP A 358 1.46 7.60 -35.31
N HIS A 359 2.39 7.72 -36.25
CA HIS A 359 3.83 7.54 -35.99
C HIS A 359 4.44 8.58 -35.03
N ASN A 360 3.73 9.68 -34.74
CA ASN A 360 4.16 10.70 -33.78
C ASN A 360 3.69 10.42 -32.35
N GLU A 361 2.77 9.46 -32.18
CA GLU A 361 2.24 9.14 -30.87
C GLU A 361 3.29 8.36 -30.04
N PRO A 362 3.54 8.79 -28.78
CA PRO A 362 4.51 8.12 -27.93
C PRO A 362 4.01 6.74 -27.44
N PHE A 363 4.93 5.95 -26.93
CA PHE A 363 4.68 4.59 -26.46
C PHE A 363 4.11 4.60 -25.05
N ASN A 364 2.83 4.25 -24.90
CA ASN A 364 2.12 4.23 -23.62
C ASN A 364 2.07 2.80 -23.04
N MET A 365 2.61 2.63 -21.83
CA MET A 365 2.70 1.33 -21.17
C MET A 365 1.35 0.74 -20.76
N ALA A 366 0.35 1.56 -20.45
CA ALA A 366 -0.99 1.06 -20.15
C ALA A 366 -1.63 0.47 -21.41
N VAL A 367 -1.42 1.08 -22.58
CA VAL A 367 -1.89 0.53 -23.87
C VAL A 367 -1.22 -0.82 -24.16
N VAL A 368 0.09 -0.93 -23.87
CA VAL A 368 0.80 -2.22 -23.99
C VAL A 368 0.17 -3.28 -23.08
N ALA A 369 -0.07 -2.96 -21.80
CA ALA A 369 -0.63 -3.90 -20.85
C ALA A 369 -2.05 -4.34 -21.22
N ILE A 370 -2.90 -3.39 -21.64
CA ILE A 370 -4.27 -3.65 -22.11
C ILE A 370 -4.24 -4.57 -23.33
N ARG A 371 -3.42 -4.27 -24.33
CA ARG A 371 -3.35 -5.07 -25.56
C ARG A 371 -2.71 -6.44 -25.38
N HIS A 372 -2.02 -6.67 -24.26
CA HIS A 372 -1.50 -7.99 -23.93
C HIS A 372 -2.36 -8.73 -22.91
N SER A 373 -3.59 -8.26 -22.61
CA SER A 373 -4.45 -8.88 -21.60
C SER A 373 -5.89 -8.99 -22.10
N VAL A 374 -6.46 -10.20 -22.03
CA VAL A 374 -7.90 -10.39 -22.29
C VAL A 374 -8.74 -9.83 -21.13
N ARG A 375 -8.21 -9.90 -19.90
CA ARG A 375 -8.96 -9.55 -18.70
C ARG A 375 -8.43 -8.27 -18.08
N CYS A 376 -9.20 -7.20 -18.21
CA CYS A 376 -8.88 -5.88 -17.67
C CYS A 376 -9.88 -5.48 -16.58
N ASN A 377 -9.42 -4.81 -15.52
CA ASN A 377 -10.33 -4.27 -14.50
C ASN A 377 -9.88 -2.94 -13.89
N GLY A 378 -10.87 -2.15 -13.47
CA GLY A 378 -10.74 -1.05 -12.52
C GLY A 378 -10.86 -1.52 -11.06
N VAL A 379 -10.73 -0.59 -10.13
CA VAL A 379 -10.49 -0.87 -8.69
C VAL A 379 -11.61 -0.41 -7.75
N SER A 380 -12.69 0.09 -8.34
CA SER A 380 -13.99 0.40 -7.77
C SER A 380 -15.01 0.42 -8.90
N ARG A 381 -16.31 0.37 -8.59
CA ARG A 381 -17.35 0.43 -9.62
C ARG A 381 -17.26 1.68 -10.50
N LEU A 382 -17.20 2.87 -9.88
CA LEU A 382 -17.08 4.15 -10.60
C LEU A 382 -15.79 4.21 -11.43
N HIS A 383 -14.68 3.66 -10.90
CA HIS A 383 -13.44 3.62 -11.67
C HIS A 383 -13.50 2.68 -12.88
N GLY A 384 -14.28 1.60 -12.81
CA GLY A 384 -14.57 0.75 -13.98
C GLY A 384 -15.18 1.57 -15.11
N GLU A 385 -16.19 2.38 -14.81
CA GLU A 385 -16.84 3.29 -15.78
C GLU A 385 -15.84 4.33 -16.33
N VAL A 386 -15.08 5.00 -15.45
CA VAL A 386 -14.04 5.95 -15.87
C VAL A 386 -12.99 5.29 -16.77
N SER A 387 -12.61 4.03 -16.47
CA SER A 387 -11.63 3.27 -17.24
C SER A 387 -12.15 2.90 -18.63
N ARG A 388 -13.43 2.54 -18.76
CA ARG A 388 -14.06 2.27 -20.08
C ARG A 388 -14.08 3.53 -20.94
N LYS A 389 -14.56 4.65 -20.38
CA LYS A 389 -14.56 5.97 -21.05
C LYS A 389 -13.16 6.39 -21.49
N MET A 390 -12.19 6.20 -20.60
CA MET A 390 -10.79 6.50 -20.89
C MET A 390 -10.26 5.58 -22.00
N ALA A 391 -10.49 4.26 -21.93
CA ALA A 391 -10.04 3.36 -23.00
C ALA A 391 -10.59 3.75 -24.38
N GLN A 392 -11.87 4.15 -24.44
CA GLN A 392 -12.50 4.64 -25.68
C GLN A 392 -11.93 5.97 -26.17
N SER A 393 -11.79 6.97 -25.30
CA SER A 393 -11.21 8.26 -25.67
C SER A 393 -9.73 8.14 -26.06
N GLU A 394 -9.06 7.11 -25.53
CA GLU A 394 -7.69 6.71 -25.83
C GLU A 394 -7.62 5.68 -26.98
N GLY A 395 -8.67 5.56 -27.81
CA GLY A 395 -8.62 4.88 -29.11
C GLY A 395 -8.81 3.35 -29.09
N ALA A 396 -9.11 2.74 -27.94
CA ALA A 396 -9.43 1.32 -27.83
C ALA A 396 -10.96 1.11 -27.78
N TRP A 397 -11.49 0.11 -28.49
CA TRP A 397 -12.93 -0.20 -28.53
C TRP A 397 -13.82 1.00 -28.87
N THR A 398 -13.37 1.89 -29.78
CA THR A 398 -14.09 3.13 -30.15
C THR A 398 -15.49 2.90 -30.71
N GLU A 399 -15.70 1.74 -31.34
CA GLU A 399 -16.97 1.35 -31.95
C GLU A 399 -17.89 0.55 -31.01
N TRP A 400 -17.42 0.21 -29.81
CA TRP A 400 -18.20 -0.59 -28.86
C TRP A 400 -19.08 0.33 -28.00
N PRO A 401 -20.30 -0.07 -27.62
CA PRO A 401 -21.01 0.58 -26.51
C PRO A 401 -20.14 0.63 -25.25
N GLU A 402 -20.18 1.71 -24.49
CA GLU A 402 -19.34 1.91 -23.30
C GLU A 402 -19.49 0.75 -22.30
N ASP A 403 -20.70 0.23 -22.12
CA ASP A 403 -21.03 -0.89 -21.23
C ASP A 403 -20.57 -2.27 -21.75
N GLU A 404 -20.23 -2.37 -23.03
CA GLU A 404 -19.66 -3.58 -23.65
C GLU A 404 -18.13 -3.58 -23.65
N VAL A 405 -17.46 -2.45 -23.37
CA VAL A 405 -15.99 -2.39 -23.27
C VAL A 405 -15.51 -3.39 -22.21
N PRO A 406 -14.59 -4.33 -22.53
CA PRO A 406 -14.22 -5.46 -21.68
C PRO A 406 -13.28 -5.08 -20.53
N ILE A 407 -13.63 -4.03 -19.79
CA ILE A 407 -12.99 -3.60 -18.56
C ILE A 407 -14.03 -3.77 -17.45
N ASP A 408 -13.81 -4.71 -16.55
CA ASP A 408 -14.67 -4.93 -15.40
C ASP A 408 -14.15 -4.13 -14.19
N TYR A 409 -14.58 -4.46 -12.97
CA TYR A 409 -14.03 -3.91 -11.74
C TYR A 409 -13.96 -4.96 -10.63
N VAL A 410 -12.96 -4.81 -9.77
CA VAL A 410 -12.86 -5.48 -8.47
C VAL A 410 -12.65 -4.38 -7.45
N THR A 411 -13.63 -4.16 -6.57
CA THR A 411 -13.51 -3.14 -5.52
C THR A 411 -12.39 -3.51 -4.56
N ASN A 412 -11.42 -2.61 -4.38
CA ASN A 412 -10.30 -2.81 -3.47
C ASN A 412 -10.76 -3.11 -2.03
N GLY A 413 -9.88 -3.74 -1.26
CA GLY A 413 -10.07 -3.97 0.17
C GLY A 413 -8.83 -3.61 0.99
N ILE A 414 -8.92 -3.92 2.27
CA ILE A 414 -7.82 -3.86 3.23
C ILE A 414 -7.62 -5.23 3.89
N HIS A 415 -6.37 -5.53 4.23
CA HIS A 415 -6.08 -6.75 4.99
C HIS A 415 -6.43 -6.56 6.46
N LEU A 416 -7.62 -7.04 6.87
CA LEU A 416 -8.18 -6.76 8.19
C LEU A 416 -7.28 -7.22 9.35
N ARG A 417 -6.59 -8.36 9.22
CA ARG A 417 -5.64 -8.83 10.24
C ARG A 417 -4.48 -7.85 10.48
N SER A 418 -4.10 -7.06 9.47
CA SER A 418 -3.05 -6.02 9.62
C SER A 418 -3.56 -4.71 10.23
N VAL A 419 -4.86 -4.43 10.14
CA VAL A 419 -5.43 -3.10 10.40
C VAL A 419 -6.18 -3.03 11.72
N VAL A 420 -6.87 -4.11 12.11
CA VAL A 420 -7.60 -4.20 13.38
C VAL A 420 -6.59 -4.02 14.54
N ALA A 421 -6.85 -3.07 15.43
CA ALA A 421 -6.04 -2.87 16.63
C ALA A 421 -6.14 -4.09 17.57
N ALA A 422 -5.08 -4.37 18.33
CA ALA A 422 -5.04 -5.53 19.21
C ALA A 422 -6.16 -5.51 20.26
N GLU A 423 -6.46 -4.34 20.81
CA GLU A 423 -7.54 -4.12 21.78
C GLU A 423 -8.92 -4.37 21.16
N MET A 424 -9.11 -3.98 19.90
CA MET A 424 -10.35 -4.22 19.19
C MET A 424 -10.48 -5.70 18.81
N ALA A 425 -9.39 -6.36 18.41
CA ALA A 425 -9.37 -7.81 18.18
C ALA A 425 -9.69 -8.60 19.46
N GLN A 426 -9.16 -8.20 20.62
CA GLN A 426 -9.50 -8.79 21.92
C GLN A 426 -10.97 -8.57 22.29
N LEU A 427 -11.55 -7.43 21.91
CA LEU A 427 -12.98 -7.20 22.07
C LEU A 427 -13.77 -8.17 21.17
N PHE A 428 -13.39 -8.33 19.91
CA PHE A 428 -14.02 -9.30 19.01
C PHE A 428 -13.88 -10.73 19.52
N ASP A 429 -12.73 -11.13 20.06
CA ASP A 429 -12.51 -12.47 20.63
C ASP A 429 -13.46 -12.85 21.76
N ARG A 430 -14.00 -11.85 22.48
CA ARG A 430 -14.96 -12.09 23.57
C ARG A 430 -16.38 -12.30 23.09
N TYR A 431 -16.74 -11.77 21.93
CA TYR A 431 -18.13 -11.69 21.45
C TYR A 431 -18.38 -12.43 20.14
N PHE A 432 -17.37 -12.59 19.30
CA PHE A 432 -17.46 -13.27 18.02
C PHE A 432 -17.14 -14.76 18.22
N PRO A 433 -17.62 -15.66 17.34
CA PRO A 433 -17.23 -17.06 17.34
C PRO A 433 -15.71 -17.23 17.21
N PRO A 434 -15.09 -18.28 17.80
CA PRO A 434 -13.64 -18.49 17.77
C PRO A 434 -13.01 -18.48 16.36
N GLU A 435 -13.75 -18.91 15.35
CA GLU A 435 -13.36 -18.99 13.94
C GLU A 435 -13.50 -17.66 13.17
N TRP A 436 -13.81 -16.54 13.84
CA TRP A 436 -14.14 -15.29 13.14
C TRP A 436 -13.03 -14.76 12.24
N ARG A 437 -11.77 -15.00 12.61
CA ARG A 437 -10.60 -14.61 11.80
C ARG A 437 -10.51 -15.37 10.48
N ASP A 438 -11.10 -16.55 10.39
CA ASP A 438 -11.09 -17.38 9.18
C ASP A 438 -12.34 -17.13 8.31
N ARG A 439 -13.32 -16.40 8.85
CA ARG A 439 -14.55 -15.95 8.18
C ARG A 439 -14.62 -14.44 8.00
N LEU A 440 -13.50 -13.72 8.01
CA LEU A 440 -13.46 -12.26 7.87
C LEU A 440 -14.27 -11.65 6.69
N PRO A 441 -14.34 -12.26 5.49
CA PRO A 441 -15.14 -11.69 4.40
C PRO A 441 -16.64 -12.01 4.50
N ASP A 442 -17.06 -12.78 5.51
CA ASP A 442 -18.45 -13.21 5.69
C ASP A 442 -19.27 -12.15 6.45
N PRO A 443 -20.33 -11.57 5.85
CA PRO A 443 -21.17 -10.59 6.55
C PRO A 443 -21.82 -11.12 7.83
N GLU A 444 -22.07 -12.44 7.94
CA GLU A 444 -22.70 -13.03 9.13
C GLU A 444 -21.82 -12.90 10.37
N ILE A 445 -20.49 -13.05 10.22
CA ILE A 445 -19.57 -12.94 11.37
C ILE A 445 -19.58 -11.53 11.95
N TRP A 446 -19.75 -10.52 11.10
CA TRP A 446 -19.81 -9.13 11.52
C TRP A 446 -21.15 -8.75 12.15
N GLY A 447 -22.19 -9.59 12.02
CA GLY A 447 -23.46 -9.43 12.75
C GLY A 447 -23.30 -9.52 14.27
N PHE A 448 -22.26 -10.20 14.77
CA PHE A 448 -21.96 -10.29 16.20
C PHE A 448 -21.54 -8.95 16.81
N ILE A 449 -21.23 -7.93 15.99
CA ILE A 449 -20.95 -6.58 16.50
C ILE A 449 -22.13 -6.04 17.31
N ASP A 450 -23.36 -6.40 16.94
CA ASP A 450 -24.57 -5.92 17.60
C ASP A 450 -24.68 -6.43 19.05
N GLN A 451 -24.02 -7.56 19.37
CA GLN A 451 -23.97 -8.16 20.71
C GLN A 451 -23.00 -7.44 21.64
N ILE A 452 -22.04 -6.68 21.10
CA ILE A 452 -21.07 -5.94 21.90
C ILE A 452 -21.79 -4.75 22.56
N PRO A 453 -21.73 -4.61 23.90
CA PRO A 453 -22.30 -3.45 24.58
C PRO A 453 -21.69 -2.13 24.08
N ASP A 454 -22.53 -1.12 23.85
CA ASP A 454 -22.11 0.17 23.30
C ASP A 454 -21.01 0.86 24.15
N GLU A 455 -21.02 0.65 25.46
CA GLU A 455 -20.00 1.15 26.38
C GLU A 455 -18.63 0.51 26.14
N GLU A 456 -18.57 -0.79 25.85
CA GLU A 456 -17.30 -1.49 25.68
C GLU A 456 -16.62 -1.13 24.37
N ILE A 457 -17.39 -1.04 23.28
CA ILE A 457 -16.85 -0.60 21.98
C ILE A 457 -16.41 0.86 22.04
N TRP A 458 -17.20 1.73 22.68
CA TRP A 458 -16.85 3.14 22.86
C TRP A 458 -15.58 3.30 23.69
N ARG A 459 -15.49 2.63 24.84
CA ARG A 459 -14.30 2.67 25.71
C ARG A 459 -13.05 2.17 24.99
N THR A 460 -13.19 1.11 24.18
CA THR A 460 -12.07 0.55 23.40
C THR A 460 -11.59 1.57 22.36
N HIS A 461 -12.50 2.16 21.60
CA HIS A 461 -12.18 3.20 20.61
C HIS A 461 -11.54 4.44 21.26
N VAL A 462 -12.10 4.93 22.38
CA VAL A 462 -11.51 6.04 23.15
C VAL A 462 -10.08 5.71 23.59
N GLY A 463 -9.82 4.47 24.05
CA GLY A 463 -8.48 4.00 24.36
C GLY A 463 -7.50 4.11 23.20
N LEU A 464 -7.92 3.69 21.99
CA LEU A 464 -7.11 3.83 20.76
C LEU A 464 -6.84 5.30 20.42
N ARG A 465 -7.81 6.20 20.63
CA ARG A 465 -7.59 7.64 20.45
C ARG A 465 -6.58 8.22 21.42
N VAL A 466 -6.62 7.82 22.71
CA VAL A 466 -5.61 8.23 23.70
C VAL A 466 -4.21 7.78 23.29
N GLN A 467 -4.08 6.55 22.78
CA GLN A 467 -2.82 6.04 22.25
C GLN A 467 -2.34 6.84 21.04
N LEU A 468 -3.23 7.18 20.09
CA LEU A 468 -2.90 8.03 18.95
C LEU A 468 -2.40 9.41 19.38
N VAL A 469 -3.09 10.09 20.31
CA VAL A 469 -2.64 11.40 20.82
C VAL A 469 -1.27 11.29 21.48
N SER A 470 -1.03 10.22 22.24
CA SER A 470 0.28 9.96 22.85
C SER A 470 1.37 9.72 21.81
N TYR A 471 1.07 8.97 20.76
CA TYR A 471 1.97 8.74 19.62
C TYR A 471 2.30 10.05 18.89
N VAL A 472 1.28 10.87 18.60
CA VAL A 472 1.44 12.17 17.92
C VAL A 472 2.33 13.10 18.74
N ARG A 473 2.09 13.24 20.05
CA ARG A 473 2.93 14.04 20.95
C ARG A 473 4.38 13.59 20.93
N LYS A 474 4.64 12.29 21.05
CA LYS A 474 6.00 11.72 20.95
C LYS A 474 6.65 12.06 19.61
N ARG A 475 5.90 11.92 18.51
CA ARG A 475 6.45 12.13 17.18
C ARG A 475 6.69 13.59 16.86
N LEU A 476 5.82 14.49 17.30
CA LEU A 476 6.03 15.92 17.20
C LEU A 476 7.21 16.37 18.06
N ALA A 477 7.38 15.81 19.28
CA ALA A 477 8.52 16.12 20.13
C ALA A 477 9.84 15.71 19.45
N TRP A 478 9.90 14.51 18.87
CA TRP A 478 11.06 14.07 18.07
C TRP A 478 11.34 15.00 16.87
N GLN A 479 10.30 15.44 16.15
CA GLN A 479 10.45 16.39 15.04
C GLN A 479 10.99 17.75 15.52
N ALA A 480 10.53 18.23 16.67
CA ALA A 480 10.98 19.48 17.27
C ALA A 480 12.42 19.39 17.80
N GLU A 481 12.79 18.30 18.48
CA GLU A 481 14.16 18.04 18.94
C GLU A 481 15.14 18.02 17.76
N ARG A 482 14.79 17.35 16.66
CA ARG A 482 15.61 17.32 15.43
C ARG A 482 15.81 18.70 14.80
N ARG A 483 14.88 19.63 15.01
CA ARG A 483 14.98 21.04 14.56
C ARG A 483 15.68 21.96 15.57
N ASN A 484 16.20 21.41 16.68
CA ASN A 484 16.74 22.19 17.80
C ASN A 484 15.74 23.21 18.36
N ALA A 485 14.47 22.79 18.51
CA ALA A 485 13.42 23.59 19.12
C ALA A 485 13.76 24.04 20.54
N SER A 486 13.18 25.17 20.97
CA SER A 486 13.36 25.67 22.34
C SER A 486 12.69 24.73 23.38
N PRO A 487 13.14 24.75 24.65
CA PRO A 487 12.47 24.00 25.71
C PRO A 487 10.97 24.33 25.86
N HIS A 488 10.57 25.56 25.55
CA HIS A 488 9.17 25.98 25.55
C HIS A 488 8.35 25.28 24.46
N GLU A 489 8.83 25.33 23.21
CA GLU A 489 8.19 24.66 22.06
C GLU A 489 8.06 23.15 22.30
N LEU A 490 9.10 22.53 22.89
CA LEU A 490 9.05 21.11 23.27
C LEU A 490 7.96 20.81 24.30
N GLN A 491 7.79 21.69 25.30
CA GLN A 491 6.76 21.53 26.31
C GLN A 491 5.36 21.69 25.70
N GLU A 492 5.16 22.70 24.85
CA GLU A 492 3.89 22.93 24.16
C GLU A 492 3.48 21.72 23.32
N VAL A 493 4.41 21.20 22.52
CA VAL A 493 4.20 20.00 21.69
C VAL A 493 3.88 18.77 22.54
N ARG A 494 4.55 18.57 23.67
CA ARG A 494 4.26 17.46 24.60
C ARG A 494 2.88 17.58 25.25
N SER A 495 2.31 18.78 25.30
CA SER A 495 0.95 19.05 25.81
C SER A 495 -0.12 19.24 24.72
N SER A 496 0.27 19.24 23.44
CA SER A 496 -0.64 19.45 22.29
C SER A 496 -1.74 18.40 22.19
N LEU A 497 -2.86 18.74 21.54
CA LEU A 497 -4.04 17.88 21.36
C LEU A 497 -4.70 17.45 22.67
N ASN A 498 -6.02 17.25 22.63
CA ASN A 498 -6.81 16.76 23.76
C ASN A 498 -7.26 15.30 23.47
N PRO A 499 -6.94 14.33 24.35
CA PRO A 499 -7.42 12.95 24.22
C PRO A 499 -8.95 12.78 24.23
N ASP A 500 -9.70 13.74 24.78
CA ASP A 500 -11.16 13.73 24.84
C ASP A 500 -11.83 14.44 23.66
N ALA A 501 -11.06 15.14 22.82
CA ALA A 501 -11.59 15.87 21.67
C ALA A 501 -11.86 14.95 20.47
N LEU A 502 -12.90 15.30 19.72
CA LEU A 502 -13.20 14.70 18.42
C LEU A 502 -12.01 14.91 17.47
N THR A 503 -11.41 13.80 17.03
CA THR A 503 -10.13 13.78 16.32
C THR A 503 -10.32 13.36 14.87
N PHE A 504 -10.00 14.27 13.95
CA PHE A 504 -10.01 14.03 12.52
C PHE A 504 -8.63 13.61 12.00
N GLY A 505 -8.60 12.60 11.15
CA GLY A 505 -7.41 12.18 10.41
C GLY A 505 -7.48 12.57 8.94
N PHE A 506 -6.35 13.05 8.42
CA PHE A 506 -6.12 13.20 6.99
C PHE A 506 -4.71 12.73 6.66
N ALA A 507 -4.56 11.59 5.99
CA ALA A 507 -3.26 11.22 5.44
C ALA A 507 -3.30 10.56 4.07
N ARG A 508 -2.46 11.03 3.16
CA ARG A 508 -2.37 10.59 1.76
C ARG A 508 -1.16 11.21 1.07
N ARG A 509 -0.82 10.70 -0.11
CA ARG A 509 0.01 11.45 -1.06
C ARG A 509 -0.60 12.85 -1.26
N PHE A 510 0.21 13.88 -1.11
CA PHE A 510 -0.19 15.24 -1.46
C PHE A 510 -0.17 15.38 -2.99
N ALA A 511 -1.30 15.81 -3.54
CA ALA A 511 -1.52 16.12 -4.94
C ALA A 511 -2.60 17.20 -5.02
N THR A 512 -2.59 18.01 -6.08
CA THR A 512 -3.54 19.13 -6.23
C THR A 512 -5.01 18.67 -6.20
N TYR A 513 -5.34 17.58 -6.89
CA TYR A 513 -6.69 17.02 -6.92
C TYR A 513 -7.15 16.44 -5.58
N LYS A 514 -6.25 16.14 -4.63
CA LYS A 514 -6.59 15.60 -3.31
C LYS A 514 -7.00 16.67 -2.31
N ARG A 515 -6.80 17.95 -2.63
CA ARG A 515 -7.31 19.14 -1.92
C ARG A 515 -7.13 19.08 -0.40
N ALA A 516 -5.91 18.75 0.04
CA ALA A 516 -5.54 18.77 1.46
C ALA A 516 -5.81 20.12 2.13
N THR A 517 -5.92 21.20 1.34
CA THR A 517 -6.15 22.56 1.81
C THR A 517 -7.61 23.01 1.80
N LEU A 518 -8.58 22.17 1.36
CA LEU A 518 -10.01 22.54 1.28
C LEU A 518 -10.58 23.00 2.63
N LEU A 519 -10.17 22.33 3.72
CA LEU A 519 -10.57 22.70 5.08
C LEU A 519 -10.19 24.15 5.39
N PHE A 520 -9.07 24.64 4.86
CA PHE A 520 -8.59 26.00 5.14
C PHE A 520 -9.16 27.06 4.19
N HIS A 521 -10.13 26.71 3.35
CA HIS A 521 -10.80 27.65 2.46
C HIS A 521 -11.58 28.71 3.25
N ASP A 522 -12.20 28.33 4.38
CA ASP A 522 -12.87 29.25 5.31
C ASP A 522 -12.21 29.17 6.70
N GLN A 523 -11.17 30.00 6.89
CA GLN A 523 -10.40 30.01 8.13
C GLN A 523 -11.20 30.49 9.33
N GLU A 524 -12.20 31.36 9.12
CA GLU A 524 -13.02 31.89 10.20
C GLU A 524 -13.97 30.81 10.74
N ARG A 525 -14.58 30.00 9.85
CA ARG A 525 -15.34 28.80 10.27
C ARG A 525 -14.43 27.80 10.97
N LEU A 526 -13.23 27.52 10.41
CA LEU A 526 -12.28 26.62 11.05
C LEU A 526 -11.92 27.06 12.47
N LEU A 527 -11.57 28.34 12.66
CA LEU A 527 -11.22 28.89 13.97
C LEU A 527 -12.36 28.75 14.97
N ARG A 528 -13.61 29.03 14.56
CA ARG A 528 -14.78 28.83 15.43
C ARG A 528 -14.92 27.38 15.88
N LEU A 529 -14.67 26.42 14.99
CA LEU A 529 -14.69 25.00 15.35
C LEU A 529 -13.57 24.66 16.35
N LEU A 530 -12.33 25.06 16.07
CA LEU A 530 -11.17 24.73 16.91
C LEU A 530 -11.22 25.40 18.30
N GLN A 531 -11.89 26.55 18.42
CA GLN A 531 -12.01 27.31 19.67
C GLN A 531 -13.27 26.97 20.49
N ASP A 532 -14.13 26.07 20.02
CA ASP A 532 -15.30 25.62 20.78
C ASP A 532 -14.87 24.72 21.97
N THR A 533 -14.79 25.33 23.15
CA THR A 533 -14.42 24.63 24.39
C THR A 533 -15.45 23.59 24.87
N LYS A 534 -16.70 23.67 24.39
CA LYS A 534 -17.76 22.69 24.73
C LYS A 534 -17.75 21.50 23.79
N ARG A 535 -17.33 21.70 22.54
CA ARG A 535 -17.26 20.67 21.49
C ARG A 535 -15.87 20.70 20.82
N PRO A 536 -14.80 20.39 21.58
CA PRO A 536 -13.44 20.55 21.08
C PRO A 536 -13.19 19.64 19.87
N VAL A 537 -12.53 20.17 18.85
CA VAL A 537 -12.16 19.40 17.65
C VAL A 537 -10.71 19.61 17.31
N GLN A 538 -10.08 18.56 16.77
CA GLN A 538 -8.68 18.60 16.39
C GLN A 538 -8.40 17.80 15.12
N PHE A 539 -7.34 18.16 14.39
CA PHE A 539 -6.99 17.58 13.10
C PHE A 539 -5.54 17.10 13.08
N ILE A 540 -5.33 15.87 12.57
CA ILE A 540 -4.01 15.28 12.38
C ILE A 540 -3.79 15.05 10.89
N PHE A 541 -2.83 15.77 10.33
CA PHE A 541 -2.38 15.68 8.95
C PHE A 541 -1.11 14.85 8.84
N SER A 542 -0.96 14.09 7.76
CA SER A 542 0.30 13.45 7.39
C SER A 542 0.34 13.15 5.90
N GLY A 543 1.52 13.07 5.30
CA GLY A 543 1.65 12.69 3.90
C GLY A 543 2.86 13.28 3.20
N LYS A 544 3.16 12.73 2.02
CA LYS A 544 4.31 13.09 1.19
C LYS A 544 3.84 13.66 -0.15
N ALA A 545 4.49 14.72 -0.62
CA ALA A 545 4.37 15.20 -2.00
C ALA A 545 5.46 14.54 -2.85
N HIS A 546 5.18 14.32 -4.14
CA HIS A 546 6.22 13.86 -5.06
C HIS A 546 7.35 14.92 -5.14
N PRO A 547 8.65 14.56 -5.20
CA PRO A 547 9.74 15.53 -5.11
C PRO A 547 9.69 16.61 -6.21
N ALA A 548 9.20 16.24 -7.39
CA ALA A 548 9.02 17.13 -8.54
C ALA A 548 7.68 17.90 -8.56
N ASP A 549 6.75 17.60 -7.65
CA ASP A 549 5.42 18.26 -7.58
C ASP A 549 5.46 19.45 -6.62
N LEU A 550 5.99 20.57 -7.12
CA LEU A 550 6.09 21.82 -6.34
C LEU A 550 4.73 22.34 -5.85
N PRO A 551 3.63 22.31 -6.65
CA PRO A 551 2.30 22.67 -6.15
C PRO A 551 1.86 21.82 -4.95
N ALA A 552 2.06 20.49 -4.98
CA ALA A 552 1.74 19.63 -3.84
C ALA A 552 2.61 19.93 -2.61
N LYS A 553 3.90 20.24 -2.78
CA LYS A 553 4.78 20.69 -1.68
C LYS A 553 4.30 22.02 -1.08
N ALA A 554 3.74 22.92 -1.89
CA ALA A 554 3.21 24.19 -1.41
C ALA A 554 2.01 24.00 -0.46
N PHE A 555 1.16 22.98 -0.68
CA PHE A 555 0.09 22.63 0.26
C PHE A 555 0.62 22.17 1.61
N ILE A 556 1.67 21.35 1.65
CA ILE A 556 2.33 20.96 2.91
C ILE A 556 2.87 22.20 3.62
N LYS A 557 3.54 23.10 2.89
CA LYS A 557 4.06 24.36 3.43
C LYS A 557 2.95 25.25 3.98
N GLN A 558 1.80 25.33 3.31
CA GLN A 558 0.65 26.10 3.77
C GLN A 558 0.14 25.58 5.11
N ILE A 559 -0.04 24.27 5.24
CA ILE A 559 -0.43 23.62 6.51
C ILE A 559 0.63 23.90 7.59
N ALA A 560 1.92 23.69 7.27
CA ALA A 560 3.01 23.94 8.21
C ALA A 560 3.10 25.42 8.66
N SER A 561 2.78 26.36 7.77
CA SER A 561 2.72 27.79 8.11
C SER A 561 1.58 28.09 9.07
N MET A 562 0.42 27.45 8.89
CA MET A 562 -0.74 27.62 9.77
C MET A 562 -0.49 27.06 11.17
N LEU A 563 0.32 26.01 11.31
CA LEU A 563 0.73 25.49 12.61
C LEU A 563 1.55 26.48 13.45
N LYS A 564 2.16 27.49 12.83
CA LYS A 564 2.89 28.56 13.53
C LYS A 564 1.98 29.65 14.08
N ASP A 565 0.71 29.69 13.65
CA ASP A 565 -0.28 30.62 14.19
C ASP A 565 -0.88 30.03 15.47
N GLU A 566 -0.69 30.74 16.59
CA GLU A 566 -1.12 30.33 17.93
C GLU A 566 -2.61 30.01 18.01
N ARG A 567 -3.43 30.59 17.11
CA ARG A 567 -4.87 30.33 17.06
C ARG A 567 -5.21 28.93 16.57
N PHE A 568 -4.30 28.26 15.85
CA PHE A 568 -4.49 26.93 15.26
C PHE A 568 -3.60 25.85 15.91
N GLY A 569 -2.40 26.22 16.34
CA GLY A 569 -1.30 25.29 16.64
C GLY A 569 -1.57 24.22 17.71
N HIS A 570 -2.50 24.45 18.64
CA HIS A 570 -2.81 23.48 19.70
C HIS A 570 -3.77 22.36 19.29
N ALA A 571 -4.54 22.58 18.21
CA ALA A 571 -5.61 21.67 17.75
C ALA A 571 -5.33 21.08 16.35
N ILE A 572 -4.23 21.45 15.70
CA ILE A 572 -3.79 20.85 14.44
C ILE A 572 -2.38 20.30 14.61
N ALA A 573 -2.15 19.08 14.12
CA ALA A 573 -0.83 18.46 14.07
C ALA A 573 -0.49 18.06 12.63
N PHE A 574 0.79 18.16 12.26
CA PHE A 574 1.33 17.56 11.04
C PHE A 574 2.42 16.56 11.40
N LEU A 575 2.23 15.30 11.02
CA LEU A 575 3.21 14.24 11.20
C LEU A 575 4.05 14.08 9.94
N GLU A 576 5.33 14.37 10.04
CA GLU A 576 6.31 14.06 8.99
C GLU A 576 6.43 12.55 8.71
N ASP A 577 6.86 12.26 7.49
CA ASP A 577 7.32 10.95 7.03
C ASP A 577 6.27 9.85 7.11
N TYR A 578 5.07 10.15 6.62
CA TYR A 578 3.97 9.18 6.52
C TYR A 578 4.41 7.85 5.91
N ASP A 579 4.25 6.78 6.68
CA ASP A 579 4.51 5.39 6.31
C ASP A 579 3.45 4.46 6.92
N ILE A 580 3.65 3.14 6.80
CA ILE A 580 2.72 2.12 7.32
C ILE A 580 2.54 2.25 8.85
N ASP A 581 3.57 2.65 9.60
CA ASP A 581 3.46 2.75 11.05
C ASP A 581 2.69 3.99 11.49
N VAL A 582 2.95 5.15 10.86
CA VAL A 582 2.12 6.34 11.06
C VAL A 582 0.67 6.06 10.66
N ALA A 583 0.47 5.39 9.52
CA ALA A 583 -0.87 5.01 9.06
C ALA A 583 -1.59 4.10 10.06
N ARG A 584 -0.89 3.11 10.64
CA ARG A 584 -1.44 2.18 11.63
C ARG A 584 -2.00 2.92 12.84
N HIS A 585 -1.19 3.78 13.47
CA HIS A 585 -1.63 4.57 14.62
C HIS A 585 -2.80 5.50 14.29
N MET A 586 -2.71 6.23 13.17
CA MET A 586 -3.78 7.15 12.77
C MET A 586 -5.08 6.40 12.50
N THR A 587 -5.05 5.36 11.66
CA THR A 587 -6.29 4.65 11.25
C THR A 587 -6.93 3.84 12.38
N GLN A 588 -6.18 3.50 13.42
CA GLN A 588 -6.71 2.83 14.60
C GLN A 588 -7.34 3.82 15.60
N GLY A 589 -6.83 5.05 15.71
CA GLY A 589 -7.20 5.98 16.79
C GLY A 589 -8.01 7.22 16.40
N VAL A 590 -8.19 7.53 15.12
CA VAL A 590 -9.02 8.69 14.72
C VAL A 590 -10.51 8.38 14.85
N ASP A 591 -11.30 9.38 15.23
CA ASP A 591 -12.76 9.26 15.27
C ASP A 591 -13.35 9.39 13.86
N VAL A 592 -12.79 10.29 13.03
CA VAL A 592 -13.23 10.53 11.65
C VAL A 592 -12.06 10.59 10.70
N TRP A 593 -12.20 9.91 9.56
CA TRP A 593 -11.28 10.03 8.43
C TRP A 593 -11.86 10.93 7.34
N LEU A 594 -11.10 11.96 6.97
CA LEU A 594 -11.50 12.94 5.95
C LEU A 594 -10.90 12.61 4.59
N ASN A 595 -11.76 12.58 3.55
CA ASN A 595 -11.33 12.40 2.17
C ASN A 595 -12.09 13.36 1.24
N ASN A 596 -11.38 14.29 0.62
CA ASN A 596 -11.99 15.33 -0.22
C ASN A 596 -11.34 15.44 -1.63
N PRO A 597 -11.12 14.32 -2.34
CA PRO A 597 -10.59 14.38 -3.70
C PRO A 597 -11.57 15.09 -4.65
N GLN A 598 -11.07 15.65 -5.74
CA GLN A 598 -11.91 16.15 -6.83
C GLN A 598 -12.54 14.96 -7.56
N ARG A 599 -13.87 14.88 -7.60
CA ARG A 599 -14.58 13.85 -8.38
C ARG A 599 -14.43 14.07 -9.89
N PRO A 600 -14.21 13.02 -10.73
CA PRO A 600 -13.99 11.61 -10.41
C PRO A 600 -12.50 11.19 -10.46
N ARG A 601 -11.61 11.88 -9.72
CA ARG A 601 -10.15 11.70 -9.80
C ARG A 601 -9.58 10.77 -8.74
N GLU A 602 -10.39 10.16 -7.89
CA GLU A 602 -9.97 9.09 -6.99
C GLU A 602 -10.48 7.74 -7.51
N ALA A 603 -9.56 6.86 -7.91
CA ALA A 603 -9.93 5.53 -8.42
C ALA A 603 -10.56 4.61 -7.37
N SER A 604 -10.12 4.71 -6.12
CA SER A 604 -10.61 3.91 -4.99
C SER A 604 -10.32 4.68 -3.70
N GLY A 605 -9.56 4.14 -2.76
CA GLY A 605 -9.07 4.86 -1.57
C GLY A 605 -9.05 3.99 -0.32
N THR A 606 -8.03 3.15 -0.17
CA THR A 606 -8.01 2.14 0.91
C THR A 606 -7.84 2.72 2.31
N SER A 607 -7.33 3.94 2.47
CA SER A 607 -7.09 4.52 3.80
C SER A 607 -8.37 4.73 4.63
N GLY A 608 -9.47 5.13 3.98
CA GLY A 608 -10.76 5.32 4.66
C GLY A 608 -11.41 4.00 5.09
N MET A 609 -11.13 2.92 4.36
CA MET A 609 -11.56 1.57 4.72
C MET A 609 -10.91 1.12 6.05
N LYS A 610 -9.68 1.59 6.35
CA LYS A 610 -8.89 1.15 7.52
C LYS A 610 -9.42 1.62 8.87
N VAL A 611 -10.18 2.71 8.89
CA VAL A 611 -10.72 3.25 10.15
C VAL A 611 -11.96 2.50 10.63
N VAL A 612 -12.69 1.89 9.70
CA VAL A 612 -13.94 1.18 9.94
C VAL A 612 -13.81 0.09 11.01
N PRO A 613 -12.91 -0.90 10.89
CA PRO A 613 -12.83 -1.99 11.88
C PRO A 613 -12.40 -1.52 13.27
N ASN A 614 -11.92 -0.28 13.41
CA ASN A 614 -11.45 0.30 14.67
C ASN A 614 -12.45 1.31 15.28
N GLY A 615 -13.64 1.45 14.69
CA GLY A 615 -14.72 2.30 15.21
C GLY A 615 -14.69 3.75 14.75
N GLY A 616 -13.76 4.08 13.85
CA GLY A 616 -13.76 5.37 13.16
C GLY A 616 -14.81 5.41 12.05
N LEU A 617 -15.31 6.61 11.77
CA LEU A 617 -16.26 6.91 10.70
C LEU A 617 -15.58 7.69 9.56
N ASN A 618 -16.26 7.80 8.42
CA ASN A 618 -15.75 8.54 7.27
C ASN A 618 -16.63 9.75 6.95
N CYS A 619 -15.98 10.84 6.54
CA CYS A 619 -16.64 11.98 5.91
C CYS A 619 -15.90 12.28 4.60
N SER A 620 -16.56 11.99 3.48
CA SER A 620 -15.89 11.96 2.18
C SER A 620 -16.74 12.48 1.03
N ILE A 621 -16.09 13.00 -0.01
CA ILE A 621 -16.70 13.22 -1.32
C ILE A 621 -17.18 11.87 -1.89
N LEU A 622 -18.29 11.86 -2.63
CA LEU A 622 -18.84 10.69 -3.33
C LEU A 622 -18.01 10.33 -4.58
N ASP A 623 -16.77 9.91 -4.36
CA ASP A 623 -15.83 9.49 -5.39
C ASP A 623 -15.12 8.18 -4.98
N GLY A 624 -14.54 7.48 -5.95
CA GLY A 624 -13.81 6.23 -5.76
C GLY A 624 -14.59 5.22 -4.90
N TRP A 625 -13.95 4.80 -3.80
CA TRP A 625 -14.49 3.80 -2.87
C TRP A 625 -15.75 4.26 -2.11
N TRP A 626 -15.93 5.56 -1.88
CA TRP A 626 -17.05 6.07 -1.08
C TRP A 626 -18.33 6.15 -1.90
N ALA A 627 -18.23 6.35 -3.21
CA ALA A 627 -19.38 6.38 -4.12
C ALA A 627 -20.19 5.06 -4.10
N GLU A 628 -19.54 3.92 -3.84
CA GLU A 628 -20.19 2.60 -3.80
C GLU A 628 -20.53 2.10 -2.39
N ALA A 629 -20.07 2.78 -1.35
CA ALA A 629 -20.24 2.35 0.05
C ALA A 629 -20.98 3.34 0.95
N TYR A 630 -21.16 4.59 0.51
CA TYR A 630 -21.84 5.60 1.30
C TYR A 630 -23.30 5.23 1.57
N ASP A 631 -23.65 5.32 2.85
CA ASP A 631 -25.01 5.32 3.35
C ASP A 631 -25.05 6.28 4.58
N PRO A 632 -26.14 7.02 4.82
CA PRO A 632 -26.23 7.96 5.95
C PRO A 632 -26.06 7.30 7.34
N GLU A 633 -26.21 5.98 7.45
CA GLU A 633 -25.99 5.24 8.70
C GLU A 633 -24.52 4.88 8.95
N VAL A 634 -23.62 5.02 7.96
CA VAL A 634 -22.21 4.58 8.07
C VAL A 634 -21.18 5.72 7.97
N GLY A 635 -21.62 6.96 7.75
CA GLY A 635 -20.75 8.13 7.68
C GLY A 635 -21.43 9.32 7.02
N TRP A 636 -20.64 10.22 6.44
CA TRP A 636 -21.12 11.44 5.81
C TRP A 636 -20.57 11.63 4.40
N ALA A 637 -21.39 12.25 3.55
CA ALA A 637 -21.00 12.69 2.21
C ALA A 637 -20.74 14.20 2.18
N ILE A 638 -19.74 14.63 1.42
CA ILE A 638 -19.48 16.04 1.11
C ILE A 638 -20.06 16.32 -0.27
N GLY A 639 -21.00 17.27 -0.37
CA GLY A 639 -21.68 17.62 -1.63
C GLY A 639 -22.62 16.52 -2.15
N ASN A 640 -23.13 16.69 -3.38
CA ASN A 640 -24.12 15.78 -3.98
C ASN A 640 -23.56 14.99 -5.17
N GLY A 641 -22.23 14.91 -5.30
CA GLY A 641 -21.57 14.20 -6.41
C GLY A 641 -21.48 15.01 -7.70
N GLU A 642 -21.63 16.34 -7.64
CA GLU A 642 -21.52 17.20 -8.83
C GLU A 642 -20.13 17.12 -9.49
N GLU A 643 -20.11 17.17 -10.82
CA GLU A 643 -18.89 17.27 -11.62
C GLU A 643 -18.77 18.67 -12.23
N HIS A 644 -17.56 19.22 -12.20
CA HIS A 644 -17.08 20.39 -12.92
C HIS A 644 -17.87 21.71 -12.72
N SER A 645 -17.34 22.59 -11.87
CA SER A 645 -17.63 24.02 -11.88
C SER A 645 -16.40 24.83 -11.44
N PRO A 646 -16.23 26.10 -11.89
CA PRO A 646 -15.16 26.98 -11.41
C PRO A 646 -15.24 27.27 -9.90
N GLU A 647 -16.45 27.25 -9.35
CA GLU A 647 -16.76 27.56 -7.95
C GLU A 647 -16.79 26.30 -7.06
N ARG A 648 -16.46 25.12 -7.63
CA ARG A 648 -16.59 23.81 -6.98
C ARG A 648 -15.92 23.77 -5.61
N ASP A 649 -14.69 24.25 -5.50
CA ASP A 649 -13.94 24.17 -4.24
C ASP A 649 -14.60 25.02 -3.14
N ALA A 650 -15.22 26.16 -3.48
CA ALA A 650 -15.95 26.98 -2.51
C ALA A 650 -17.28 26.32 -2.10
N ILE A 651 -18.02 25.75 -3.06
CA ILE A 651 -19.28 25.02 -2.81
C ILE A 651 -19.02 23.80 -1.92
N GLU A 652 -18.04 22.98 -2.27
CA GLU A 652 -17.72 21.76 -1.52
C GLU A 652 -17.07 22.07 -0.17
N ALA A 653 -16.31 23.17 -0.04
CA ALA A 653 -15.86 23.66 1.27
C ALA A 653 -17.06 24.04 2.14
N SER A 654 -18.05 24.79 1.59
CA SER A 654 -19.27 25.11 2.33
C SER A 654 -20.02 23.85 2.76
N ALA A 655 -20.21 22.90 1.83
CA ALA A 655 -20.88 21.64 2.11
C ALA A 655 -20.16 20.81 3.19
N LEU A 656 -18.81 20.78 3.17
CA LEU A 656 -18.03 20.16 4.23
C LEU A 656 -18.34 20.79 5.58
N TYR A 657 -18.29 22.11 5.67
CA TYR A 657 -18.57 22.79 6.93
C TYR A 657 -20.02 22.61 7.40
N ASP A 658 -20.98 22.59 6.49
CA ASP A 658 -22.39 22.38 6.83
C ASP A 658 -22.60 20.98 7.43
N VAL A 659 -21.91 19.97 6.91
CA VAL A 659 -21.87 18.62 7.49
C VAL A 659 -21.17 18.63 8.86
N LEU A 660 -20.01 19.26 8.98
CA LEU A 660 -19.26 19.33 10.25
C LEU A 660 -20.09 19.99 11.35
N GLU A 661 -20.60 21.19 11.10
CA GLU A 661 -21.26 22.05 12.08
C GLU A 661 -22.65 21.54 12.47
N ASN A 662 -23.45 21.06 11.51
CA ASN A 662 -24.86 20.78 11.74
C ASN A 662 -25.18 19.29 11.93
N GLN A 663 -24.26 18.39 11.57
CA GLN A 663 -24.53 16.95 11.61
C GLN A 663 -23.46 16.18 12.39
N LEU A 664 -22.21 16.24 11.96
CA LEU A 664 -21.15 15.37 12.45
C LEU A 664 -20.73 15.71 13.88
N ILE A 665 -20.35 16.96 14.15
CA ILE A 665 -19.91 17.40 15.49
C ILE A 665 -21.06 17.27 16.52
N PRO A 666 -22.31 17.70 16.23
CA PRO A 666 -23.44 17.47 17.13
C PRO A 666 -23.66 15.99 17.46
N THR A 667 -23.56 15.10 16.45
CA THR A 667 -23.76 13.65 16.65
C THR A 667 -22.75 13.06 17.64
N PHE A 668 -21.52 13.58 17.67
CA PHE A 668 -20.50 13.15 18.61
C PHE A 668 -20.73 13.63 20.05
N TYR A 669 -21.24 14.87 20.22
CA TYR A 669 -21.28 15.53 21.54
C TYR A 669 -22.63 15.52 22.25
N GLU A 670 -23.75 15.56 21.53
CA GLU A 670 -25.05 15.93 22.11
C GLU A 670 -25.90 14.74 22.60
N ASP A 671 -25.85 13.58 21.93
CA ASP A 671 -26.68 12.40 22.24
C ASP A 671 -25.99 11.37 23.16
N ARG A 672 -25.66 11.78 24.39
CA ARG A 672 -24.98 10.91 25.38
C ARG A 672 -25.97 10.20 26.31
N ASP A 673 -25.69 8.94 26.66
CA ASP A 673 -26.41 8.20 27.70
C ASP A 673 -25.94 8.59 29.12
N SER A 674 -26.52 7.97 30.15
CA SER A 674 -26.17 8.25 31.57
C SER A 674 -24.73 7.88 31.94
N ARG A 675 -24.01 7.15 31.08
CA ARG A 675 -22.60 6.77 31.24
C ARG A 675 -21.67 7.59 30.33
N GLY A 676 -22.22 8.56 29.59
CA GLY A 676 -21.46 9.43 28.68
C GLY A 676 -21.22 8.85 27.28
N VAL A 677 -21.84 7.73 26.93
CA VAL A 677 -21.67 7.07 25.61
C VAL A 677 -22.53 7.78 24.56
N PRO A 678 -21.96 8.22 23.42
CA PRO A 678 -22.71 8.86 22.35
C PRO A 678 -23.49 7.81 21.53
N LYS A 679 -24.78 7.62 21.83
CA LYS A 679 -25.57 6.47 21.32
C LYS A 679 -25.64 6.46 19.79
N ARG A 680 -26.00 7.61 19.17
CA ARG A 680 -26.07 7.71 17.70
C ARG A 680 -24.71 7.44 17.05
N TRP A 681 -23.62 7.97 17.60
CA TRP A 681 -22.28 7.74 17.08
C TRP A 681 -21.88 6.27 17.12
N VAL A 682 -22.06 5.62 18.29
CA VAL A 682 -21.73 4.20 18.46
C VAL A 682 -22.59 3.33 17.55
N LYS A 683 -23.87 3.64 17.40
CA LYS A 683 -24.76 2.95 16.45
C LYS A 683 -24.24 3.06 15.01
N MET A 684 -23.80 4.24 14.59
CA MET A 684 -23.21 4.44 13.25
C MET A 684 -21.91 3.64 13.11
N ALA A 685 -21.02 3.68 14.10
CA ALA A 685 -19.76 2.94 14.09
C ALA A 685 -19.98 1.42 13.98
N LYS A 686 -20.90 0.86 14.79
CA LYS A 686 -21.29 -0.57 14.71
C LYS A 686 -21.89 -0.91 13.34
N THR A 687 -22.74 -0.04 12.79
CA THR A 687 -23.34 -0.24 11.47
C THR A 687 -22.27 -0.22 10.36
N ALA A 688 -21.32 0.72 10.44
CA ALA A 688 -20.18 0.81 9.53
C ALA A 688 -19.30 -0.44 9.61
N MET A 689 -18.93 -0.89 10.81
CA MET A 689 -18.20 -2.16 11.00
C MET A 689 -18.95 -3.32 10.36
N ARG A 690 -20.24 -3.47 10.67
CA ARG A 690 -21.07 -4.58 10.18
C ARG A 690 -21.15 -4.66 8.66
N ARG A 691 -21.35 -3.52 8.00
CA ARG A 691 -21.57 -3.45 6.55
C ARG A 691 -20.27 -3.35 5.77
N LEU A 692 -19.34 -2.51 6.23
CA LEU A 692 -18.19 -2.09 5.43
C LEU A 692 -16.94 -2.93 5.71
N ALA A 693 -16.76 -3.52 6.90
CA ALA A 693 -15.60 -4.38 7.16
C ALA A 693 -15.56 -5.64 6.28
N PRO A 694 -16.64 -6.44 6.12
CA PRO A 694 -16.61 -7.58 5.20
C PRO A 694 -16.56 -7.13 3.74
N PHE A 695 -17.21 -6.01 3.38
CA PHE A 695 -17.21 -5.48 2.03
C PHE A 695 -15.81 -5.04 1.59
N PHE A 696 -15.11 -4.25 2.40
CA PHE A 696 -13.75 -3.77 2.12
C PHE A 696 -12.66 -4.71 2.63
N ASN A 697 -12.88 -6.02 2.56
CA ASN A 697 -11.89 -7.02 2.92
C ASN A 697 -11.08 -7.47 1.69
N THR A 698 -9.74 -7.47 1.79
CA THR A 698 -8.88 -7.98 0.73
C THR A 698 -9.04 -9.49 0.49
N ASP A 699 -9.49 -10.28 1.47
CA ASP A 699 -9.81 -11.70 1.23
C ASP A 699 -10.96 -11.85 0.25
N ARG A 700 -12.00 -11.01 0.38
CA ARG A 700 -13.12 -10.93 -0.57
C ARG A 700 -12.61 -10.52 -1.96
N MET A 701 -11.77 -9.47 -2.01
CA MET A 701 -11.13 -8.98 -3.23
C MET A 701 -10.31 -10.06 -3.95
N VAL A 702 -9.45 -10.78 -3.24
CA VAL A 702 -8.60 -11.84 -3.82
C VAL A 702 -9.44 -13.04 -4.26
N ARG A 703 -10.49 -13.42 -3.52
CA ARG A 703 -11.44 -14.46 -3.97
C ARG A 703 -12.11 -14.07 -5.29
N GLU A 704 -12.55 -12.82 -5.43
CA GLU A 704 -13.09 -12.31 -6.70
C GLU A 704 -12.06 -12.35 -7.83
N TYR A 705 -10.79 -11.97 -7.58
CA TYR A 705 -9.73 -12.12 -8.58
C TYR A 705 -9.52 -13.58 -8.98
N VAL A 706 -9.50 -14.50 -8.01
CA VAL A 706 -9.36 -15.93 -8.29
C VAL A 706 -10.51 -16.42 -9.17
N ASP A 707 -11.75 -16.15 -8.78
CA ASP A 707 -12.94 -16.70 -9.44
C ASP A 707 -13.24 -16.05 -10.79
N ARG A 708 -13.08 -14.73 -10.89
CA ARG A 708 -13.47 -13.96 -12.09
C ARG A 708 -12.32 -13.75 -13.07
N PHE A 709 -11.06 -13.83 -12.62
CA PHE A 709 -9.89 -13.50 -13.45
C PHE A 709 -8.90 -14.65 -13.58
N TYR A 710 -8.36 -15.18 -12.47
CA TYR A 710 -7.26 -16.14 -12.53
C TYR A 710 -7.70 -17.53 -12.99
N ILE A 711 -8.81 -18.05 -12.47
CA ILE A 711 -9.35 -19.33 -12.89
C ILE A 711 -9.70 -19.28 -14.38
N PRO A 712 -10.44 -18.27 -14.88
CA PRO A 712 -10.71 -18.17 -16.31
C PRO A 712 -9.47 -17.98 -17.20
N ALA A 713 -8.39 -17.37 -16.70
CA ALA A 713 -7.15 -17.11 -17.45
C ALA A 713 -6.12 -18.26 -17.47
N ARG A 714 -6.39 -19.37 -16.77
CA ARG A 714 -5.36 -20.38 -16.48
C ARG A 714 -4.91 -21.23 -17.67
#